data_AF-A0A124P7Z6-F1
#
_entry.id   AF-A0A124P7Z6-F1
#
_cell.length_a   1.000
_cell.length_b   1.000
_cell.length_c   1.000
_cell.angle_alpha   90.00
_cell.angle_beta   90.00
_cell.angle_gamma   90.00
#
_symmetry.space_group_name_H-M   'P 1'
#
loop_
_entity.id
_entity.type
_entity.pdbx_description
1 polymer ?
#
loop_
_entity_poly.entity_id
_entity_poly.type
_entity_poly.pdbx_seq_one_letter_code
_entity_poly.pdbx_strand_id
1 'polypeptide(L)'
;MATIDAGFHLAPQPFSIDVLLEKYAKGDERSADDVFRRVARGVAQAEPQARRREIEARFVEHLQQGALGAGRIMSAAGSPIAATLINCFVQPVGDCIQGVDERGLPGIYVALLQAAETMRRGGGVGYNFSAIRPRGAYVHSTGSSASGPCSYIDVFDASCRTVESAGSRRGAQMAVLDCDHPDLHEFIEAKHSKGRWNNFNISVAVTDAFMNAVEQDLPWQLVHRAEPSPALRAAGDLRQRDDGMWVYAEKRARAIWDKIMRSTYDIAEPGVVFISKMNVDNNLRAIETIRATNPCGEQPLPAYGCCNLGPLNLTRFVIEPFASLRGATSAFDWNAFAERTAVQVRFLDDVLDVTLWPLPEQRREAQAKRRIGVGFTGLGDALVMLGLRYDSPQGRDFAARIARTMRDAAYRASVELARERGAFELFDADQYLQEGTFASRLPEDIQQAIRGDGIRNSHLLSIAPTGTVSLAFADNASNGIEPAFSWSYQRTKIMADGGRQTFPVEDYAYRLYRELGGDVDALPDCFVSALQMSAHDHLEMMAAVQPYIDTSISKTVNVPADYPFDDFESLYFDAWKRGLKGLATYRPNETLGAVLHTDGPADALADTDLDPLKIAIDHRPRGELPAVIEKVEYMTQLGKKSIYVAVSFLEVTGSIGGEEVTIERPIEFFIPVGQRDESQQWITATMRSLSLAARGGFVARNLQDMRKVSWDRGQVRLGETQRLDGRRIPLWHDSEVAALAYAIQQILHRRGFLDAQGNQVPSRLLAQLPRGAAAAAPKPEAATPSPRAGAGGNDAAGRLRESIEPRTMFGRKCNSCGANAVIRKDGCDFCTACGEIGACG
;
A
#
# COMPACT_ATOMS: atom_id res chain seq x y z
N MET A 1 18.24 4.42 -44.47
CA MET A 1 17.06 3.55 -44.69
C MET A 1 17.44 2.38 -45.57
N ALA A 2 17.94 1.31 -44.94
CA ALA A 2 17.86 -0.06 -45.45
C ALA A 2 17.39 -0.86 -44.22
N THR A 3 16.14 -0.61 -43.86
CA THR A 3 15.39 -1.34 -42.84
C THR A 3 15.17 -2.76 -43.33
N ILE A 4 15.25 -3.69 -42.39
CA ILE A 4 14.84 -5.09 -42.50
C ILE A 4 13.67 -5.25 -43.47
N ASP A 5 13.78 -6.23 -44.35
CA ASP A 5 12.73 -6.69 -45.24
C ASP A 5 11.38 -6.75 -44.51
N ALA A 6 10.35 -6.17 -45.11
CA ALA A 6 9.05 -5.88 -44.52
C ALA A 6 8.17 -7.14 -44.26
N GLY A 7 8.75 -8.25 -43.80
CA GLY A 7 8.13 -9.57 -43.92
C GLY A 7 7.82 -10.34 -42.63
N PHE A 8 8.47 -10.07 -41.50
CA PHE A 8 8.33 -10.94 -40.33
C PHE A 8 7.62 -10.27 -39.15
N HIS A 9 6.33 -10.60 -38.98
CA HIS A 9 5.51 -10.14 -37.87
C HIS A 9 5.14 -11.34 -36.99
N LEU A 10 5.79 -11.52 -35.84
CA LEU A 10 5.38 -12.49 -34.84
C LEU A 10 3.97 -12.11 -34.34
N ALA A 11 2.99 -12.98 -34.52
CA ALA A 11 1.63 -12.72 -34.03
C ALA A 11 1.65 -12.63 -32.49
N PRO A 12 1.00 -11.63 -31.86
CA PRO A 12 0.94 -11.55 -30.40
C PRO A 12 0.28 -12.78 -29.78
N GLN A 13 0.74 -13.23 -28.61
CA GLN A 13 0.10 -14.37 -27.94
C GLN A 13 -1.30 -13.98 -27.40
N PRO A 14 -2.27 -14.92 -27.38
CA PRO A 14 -3.64 -14.65 -26.95
C PRO A 14 -3.73 -13.98 -25.58
N PHE A 15 -2.93 -14.42 -24.62
CA PHE A 15 -2.96 -13.88 -23.26
C PHE A 15 -2.52 -12.40 -23.21
N SER A 16 -1.56 -11.98 -24.03
CA SER A 16 -1.16 -10.57 -24.16
C SER A 16 -2.31 -9.71 -24.69
N ILE A 17 -3.02 -10.21 -25.71
CA ILE A 17 -4.19 -9.55 -26.31
C ILE A 17 -5.30 -9.43 -25.26
N ASP A 18 -5.60 -10.49 -24.52
CA ASP A 18 -6.61 -10.49 -23.47
C ASP A 18 -6.31 -9.45 -22.39
N VAL A 19 -5.06 -9.38 -21.93
CA VAL A 19 -4.63 -8.39 -20.94
C VAL A 19 -4.73 -6.97 -21.48
N LEU A 20 -4.36 -6.77 -22.75
CA LEU A 20 -4.50 -5.49 -23.43
C LEU A 20 -5.97 -5.04 -23.49
N LEU A 21 -6.85 -5.90 -23.95
CA LEU A 21 -8.28 -5.60 -24.10
C LEU A 21 -8.95 -5.38 -22.75
N GLU A 22 -8.64 -6.20 -21.75
CA GLU A 22 -9.26 -6.10 -20.43
C GLU A 22 -8.79 -4.87 -19.65
N LYS A 23 -7.49 -4.56 -19.68
CA LYS A 23 -6.91 -3.54 -18.78
C LYS A 23 -6.73 -2.17 -19.45
N TYR A 24 -6.62 -2.12 -20.78
CA TYR A 24 -6.20 -0.92 -21.49
C TYR A 24 -7.21 -0.43 -22.51
N ALA A 25 -7.84 -1.31 -23.29
CA ALA A 25 -8.86 -0.92 -24.25
C ALA A 25 -10.07 -0.25 -23.56
N LYS A 26 -10.72 0.67 -24.28
CA LYS A 26 -11.91 1.43 -23.85
C LYS A 26 -12.94 1.45 -24.98
N GLY A 27 -14.21 1.29 -24.62
CA GLY A 27 -15.32 1.36 -25.58
C GLY A 27 -15.20 0.31 -26.70
N ASP A 28 -15.07 0.79 -27.93
CA ASP A 28 -14.98 -0.01 -29.15
C ASP A 28 -13.55 -0.35 -29.58
N GLU A 29 -12.52 0.05 -28.81
CA GLU A 29 -11.12 -0.31 -29.07
C GLU A 29 -10.94 -1.84 -29.14
N ARG A 30 -10.22 -2.32 -30.17
CA ARG A 30 -9.98 -3.76 -30.43
C ARG A 30 -8.50 -4.12 -30.57
N SER A 31 -7.61 -3.13 -30.58
CA SER A 31 -6.19 -3.35 -30.84
C SER A 31 -5.29 -2.42 -30.01
N ALA A 32 -4.00 -2.76 -29.93
CA ALA A 32 -2.98 -1.87 -29.37
C ALA A 32 -2.94 -0.53 -30.11
N ASP A 33 -3.13 -0.54 -31.42
CA ASP A 33 -3.08 0.62 -32.28
C ASP A 33 -4.25 1.60 -32.01
N ASP A 34 -5.44 1.09 -31.70
CA ASP A 34 -6.56 1.93 -31.25
C ASP A 34 -6.23 2.62 -29.92
N VAL A 35 -5.64 1.88 -28.98
CA VAL A 35 -5.16 2.43 -27.70
C VAL A 35 -4.08 3.49 -27.93
N PHE A 36 -3.14 3.24 -28.84
CA PHE A 36 -2.07 4.19 -29.18
C PHE A 36 -2.63 5.49 -29.74
N ARG A 37 -3.58 5.43 -30.68
CA ARG A 37 -4.27 6.62 -31.21
C ARG A 37 -4.96 7.41 -30.11
N ARG A 38 -5.70 6.74 -29.22
CA ARG A 38 -6.37 7.42 -28.09
C ARG A 38 -5.35 8.11 -27.19
N VAL A 39 -4.30 7.39 -26.80
CA VAL A 39 -3.27 7.90 -25.88
C VAL A 39 -2.53 9.09 -26.51
N ALA A 40 -2.06 8.96 -27.75
CA ALA A 40 -1.39 10.02 -28.48
C ALA A 40 -2.26 11.29 -28.61
N ARG A 41 -3.54 11.13 -28.99
CA ARG A 41 -4.50 12.24 -29.07
C ARG A 41 -4.71 12.92 -27.71
N GLY A 42 -4.75 12.14 -26.64
CA GLY A 42 -4.90 12.64 -25.28
C GLY A 42 -3.69 13.45 -24.81
N VAL A 43 -2.49 12.94 -25.04
CA VAL A 43 -1.24 13.59 -24.61
C VAL A 43 -0.94 14.83 -25.46
N ALA A 44 -1.18 14.78 -26.78
CA ALA A 44 -0.98 15.91 -27.68
C ALA A 44 -1.88 17.13 -27.37
N GLN A 45 -2.86 17.03 -26.45
CA GLN A 45 -3.61 18.20 -25.99
C GLN A 45 -2.73 19.22 -25.24
N ALA A 46 -1.57 18.81 -24.70
CA ALA A 46 -0.57 19.73 -24.16
C ALA A 46 0.00 20.69 -25.21
N GLU A 47 -0.01 20.28 -26.48
CA GLU A 47 0.61 21.04 -27.57
C GLU A 47 -0.29 22.18 -28.06
N PRO A 48 0.33 23.28 -28.55
CA PRO A 48 -0.38 24.34 -29.24
C PRO A 48 -1.21 23.81 -30.41
N GLN A 49 -2.39 24.40 -30.62
CA GLN A 49 -3.34 23.94 -31.65
C GLN A 49 -2.71 23.82 -33.05
N ALA A 50 -1.77 24.71 -33.40
CA ALA A 50 -1.09 24.70 -34.69
C ALA A 50 -0.20 23.47 -34.92
N ARG A 51 0.40 22.89 -33.86
CA ARG A 51 1.31 21.73 -33.93
C ARG A 51 0.64 20.43 -33.51
N ARG A 52 -0.53 20.49 -32.87
CA ARG A 52 -1.21 19.36 -32.24
C ARG A 52 -1.37 18.14 -33.16
N ARG A 53 -1.78 18.33 -34.42
CA ARG A 53 -1.97 17.22 -35.37
C ARG A 53 -0.66 16.55 -35.76
N GLU A 54 0.39 17.33 -35.96
CA GLU A 54 1.74 16.83 -36.29
C GLU A 54 2.30 16.03 -35.12
N ILE A 55 2.22 16.58 -33.91
CA ILE A 55 2.72 15.92 -32.70
C ILE A 55 1.89 14.67 -32.35
N GLU A 56 0.56 14.72 -32.50
CA GLU A 56 -0.30 13.53 -32.35
C GLU A 56 0.15 12.40 -33.28
N ALA A 57 0.37 12.70 -34.57
CA ALA A 57 0.84 11.71 -35.53
C ALA A 57 2.22 11.14 -35.14
N ARG A 58 3.14 12.00 -34.69
CA ARG A 58 4.46 11.61 -34.20
C ARG A 58 4.38 10.71 -32.96
N PHE A 59 3.46 11.00 -32.04
CA PHE A 59 3.23 10.15 -30.85
C PHE A 59 2.60 8.81 -31.20
N VAL A 60 1.68 8.75 -32.17
CA VAL A 60 1.14 7.47 -32.67
C VAL A 60 2.28 6.62 -33.23
N GLU A 61 3.09 7.17 -34.13
CA GLU A 61 4.24 6.47 -34.71
C GLU A 61 5.22 6.00 -33.62
N HIS A 62 5.54 6.87 -32.67
CA HIS A 62 6.43 6.56 -31.56
C HIS A 62 5.94 5.36 -30.73
N LEU A 63 4.66 5.31 -30.39
CA LEU A 63 4.05 4.19 -29.67
C LEU A 63 4.04 2.89 -30.51
N GLN A 64 3.68 2.99 -31.79
CA GLN A 64 3.71 1.85 -32.72
C GLN A 64 5.11 1.27 -32.87
N GLN A 65 6.14 2.11 -32.76
CA GLN A 65 7.54 1.72 -32.85
C GLN A 65 8.15 1.21 -31.53
N GLY A 66 7.32 0.95 -30.51
CA GLY A 66 7.72 0.26 -29.29
C GLY A 66 8.00 1.17 -28.09
N ALA A 67 7.71 2.46 -28.19
CA ALA A 67 7.64 3.30 -27.00
C ALA A 67 6.33 3.07 -26.25
N LEU A 68 6.37 3.16 -24.92
CA LEU A 68 5.20 2.90 -24.09
C LEU A 68 5.06 3.99 -23.03
N GLY A 69 3.82 4.40 -22.76
CA GLY A 69 3.50 5.02 -21.47
C GLY A 69 3.43 3.95 -20.38
N ALA A 70 3.66 4.32 -19.13
CA ALA A 70 3.34 3.44 -18.02
C ALA A 70 1.83 3.17 -17.90
N GLY A 71 1.46 2.20 -17.07
CA GLY A 71 0.12 1.63 -17.08
C GLY A 71 -1.03 2.63 -16.92
N ARG A 72 -0.83 3.74 -16.20
CA ARG A 72 -1.84 4.80 -16.04
C ARG A 72 -2.02 5.63 -17.30
N ILE A 73 -0.93 6.01 -17.94
CA ILE A 73 -0.94 6.69 -19.25
C ILE A 73 -1.69 5.84 -20.27
N MET A 74 -1.29 4.57 -20.44
CA MET A 74 -1.87 3.70 -21.46
C MET A 74 -3.36 3.40 -21.23
N SER A 75 -3.78 3.34 -19.96
CA SER A 75 -5.18 3.04 -19.62
C SER A 75 -6.09 4.26 -19.70
N ALA A 76 -5.62 5.45 -19.32
CA ALA A 76 -6.49 6.61 -19.07
C ALA A 76 -6.27 7.82 -19.99
N ALA A 77 -5.09 8.00 -20.61
CA ALA A 77 -4.86 9.15 -21.48
C ALA A 77 -5.86 9.17 -22.65
N GLY A 78 -6.45 10.34 -22.93
CA GLY A 78 -7.45 10.52 -23.98
C GLY A 78 -8.80 9.84 -23.72
N SER A 79 -9.02 9.29 -22.52
CA SER A 79 -10.29 8.71 -22.07
C SER A 79 -11.06 9.68 -21.16
N PRO A 80 -12.38 9.50 -20.97
CA PRO A 80 -13.17 10.29 -20.03
C PRO A 80 -12.93 9.94 -18.55
N ILE A 81 -12.05 8.98 -18.25
CA ILE A 81 -11.79 8.54 -16.88
C ILE A 81 -11.04 9.63 -16.13
N ALA A 82 -11.61 10.13 -15.03
CA ALA A 82 -10.99 11.11 -14.15
C ALA A 82 -9.93 10.47 -13.23
N ALA A 83 -8.91 9.85 -13.83
CA ALA A 83 -7.74 9.28 -13.17
C ALA A 83 -6.50 10.13 -13.45
N THR A 84 -5.51 10.06 -12.56
CA THR A 84 -4.20 10.68 -12.84
C THR A 84 -3.40 9.80 -13.81
N LEU A 85 -2.62 10.43 -14.69
CA LEU A 85 -1.68 9.76 -15.59
C LEU A 85 -0.32 9.49 -14.92
N ILE A 86 -0.17 9.93 -13.68
CA ILE A 86 1.06 9.82 -12.89
C ILE A 86 1.05 8.52 -12.09
N ASN A 87 2.16 7.80 -12.10
CA ASN A 87 2.25 6.49 -11.45
C ASN A 87 2.75 6.59 -10.00
N CYS A 88 3.73 7.45 -9.76
CA CYS A 88 4.56 7.42 -8.56
C CYS A 88 4.44 8.74 -7.79
N PHE A 89 4.20 8.64 -6.49
CA PHE A 89 4.07 9.77 -5.57
C PHE A 89 4.80 9.49 -4.26
N VAL A 90 5.27 10.54 -3.60
CA VAL A 90 5.66 10.51 -2.17
C VAL A 90 4.85 11.54 -1.39
N GLN A 91 4.19 11.07 -0.33
CA GLN A 91 3.34 11.88 0.54
C GLN A 91 4.06 12.12 1.88
N PRO A 92 4.28 13.39 2.29
CA PRO A 92 4.82 13.67 3.61
C PRO A 92 3.82 13.35 4.71
N VAL A 93 4.34 12.99 5.89
CA VAL A 93 3.57 12.76 7.12
C VAL A 93 4.27 13.46 8.27
N GLY A 94 3.56 14.33 8.98
CA GLY A 94 4.06 15.15 10.10
C GLY A 94 3.69 14.60 11.47
N ASP A 95 4.34 15.13 12.52
CA ASP A 95 4.15 14.71 13.91
C ASP A 95 3.00 15.42 14.62
N CYS A 96 1.81 15.40 14.02
CA CYS A 96 0.59 15.92 14.61
C CYS A 96 -0.63 15.16 14.07
N ILE A 97 -1.75 15.19 14.77
CA ILE A 97 -2.96 14.45 14.34
C ILE A 97 -3.64 15.13 13.15
N GLN A 98 -3.77 16.45 13.19
CA GLN A 98 -4.44 17.29 12.18
C GLN A 98 -3.63 18.55 11.90
N GLY A 99 -3.98 19.28 10.83
CA GLY A 99 -3.31 20.51 10.44
C GLY A 99 -1.93 20.25 9.86
N VAL A 100 -0.95 21.06 10.26
CA VAL A 100 0.46 20.92 9.91
C VAL A 100 1.31 20.89 11.18
N ASP A 101 2.44 20.18 11.16
CA ASP A 101 3.40 20.19 12.25
C ASP A 101 4.30 21.43 12.18
N GLU A 102 5.20 21.60 13.17
CA GLU A 102 6.13 22.74 13.25
C GLU A 102 7.09 22.86 12.05
N ARG A 103 7.25 21.78 11.25
CA ARG A 103 8.04 21.76 10.02
C ARG A 103 7.19 21.99 8.77
N GLY A 104 5.90 22.29 8.93
CA GLY A 104 4.96 22.45 7.82
C GLY A 104 4.52 21.14 7.18
N LEU A 105 4.80 19.98 7.78
CA LEU A 105 4.36 18.68 7.25
C LEU A 105 2.89 18.46 7.61
N PRO A 106 2.06 17.88 6.72
CA PRO A 106 0.66 17.60 7.02
C PRO A 106 0.55 16.59 8.17
N GLY A 107 -0.39 16.83 9.09
CA GLY A 107 -0.68 15.89 10.17
C GLY A 107 -1.16 14.53 9.65
N ILE A 108 -1.09 13.51 10.49
CA ILE A 108 -1.28 12.10 10.15
C ILE A 108 -2.59 11.84 9.39
N TYR A 109 -3.72 12.36 9.89
CA TYR A 109 -5.02 12.16 9.22
C TYR A 109 -5.21 13.03 7.97
N VAL A 110 -4.50 14.17 7.89
CA VAL A 110 -4.47 14.99 6.67
C VAL A 110 -3.69 14.25 5.57
N ALA A 111 -2.52 13.73 5.91
CA ALA A 111 -1.70 12.92 5.02
C ALA A 111 -2.44 11.64 4.55
N LEU A 112 -3.18 10.98 5.46
CA LEU A 112 -4.03 9.84 5.13
C LEU A 112 -5.12 10.18 4.13
N LEU A 113 -5.83 11.30 4.33
CA LEU A 113 -6.86 11.79 3.41
C LEU A 113 -6.26 12.11 2.03
N GLN A 114 -5.14 12.83 2.01
CA GLN A 114 -4.40 13.20 0.79
C GLN A 114 -3.91 11.96 0.02
N ALA A 115 -3.38 10.98 0.74
CA ALA A 115 -2.99 9.68 0.20
C ALA A 115 -4.17 8.91 -0.39
N ALA A 116 -5.28 8.83 0.33
CA ALA A 116 -6.48 8.14 -0.11
C ALA A 116 -7.02 8.74 -1.42
N GLU A 117 -7.04 10.08 -1.56
CA GLU A 117 -7.42 10.73 -2.82
C GLU A 117 -6.43 10.39 -3.95
N THR A 118 -5.13 10.44 -3.67
CA THR A 118 -4.08 10.09 -4.65
C THR A 118 -4.23 8.65 -5.14
N MET A 119 -4.41 7.69 -4.23
CA MET A 119 -4.63 6.29 -4.56
C MET A 119 -5.95 6.07 -5.30
N ARG A 120 -7.04 6.74 -4.90
CA ARG A 120 -8.33 6.68 -5.60
C ARG A 120 -8.19 7.10 -7.06
N ARG A 121 -7.35 8.10 -7.34
CA ARG A 121 -7.02 8.54 -8.71
C ARG A 121 -6.04 7.63 -9.45
N GLY A 122 -5.43 6.66 -8.77
CA GLY A 122 -4.57 5.64 -9.35
C GLY A 122 -3.08 5.75 -9.02
N GLY A 123 -2.65 6.72 -8.21
CA GLY A 123 -1.24 6.86 -7.82
C GLY A 123 -0.80 5.80 -6.82
N GLY A 124 0.42 5.27 -6.98
CA GLY A 124 1.11 4.52 -5.94
C GLY A 124 1.86 5.50 -5.03
N VAL A 125 1.78 5.32 -3.71
CA VAL A 125 2.21 6.34 -2.74
C VAL A 125 3.26 5.80 -1.77
N GLY A 126 4.38 6.49 -1.68
CA GLY A 126 5.39 6.28 -0.66
C GLY A 126 5.31 7.28 0.49
N TYR A 127 5.81 6.89 1.66
CA TYR A 127 5.83 7.70 2.87
C TYR A 127 7.15 7.50 3.61
N ASN A 128 7.60 8.55 4.29
CA ASN A 128 8.55 8.40 5.39
C ASN A 128 7.81 8.68 6.70
N PHE A 129 7.78 7.69 7.59
CA PHE A 129 7.06 7.76 8.87
C PHE A 129 7.93 8.23 10.04
N SER A 130 9.24 8.43 9.84
CA SER A 130 10.21 8.77 10.90
C SER A 130 10.03 10.15 11.52
N ALA A 131 9.16 10.97 10.91
CA ALA A 131 8.74 12.23 11.50
C ALA A 131 7.84 12.04 12.73
N ILE A 132 7.04 10.96 12.77
CA ILE A 132 6.09 10.67 13.83
C ILE A 132 6.86 10.23 15.08
N ARG A 133 6.53 10.81 16.23
CA ARG A 133 7.16 10.47 17.51
C ARG A 133 7.04 8.96 17.85
N PRO A 134 8.06 8.38 18.49
CA PRO A 134 8.09 6.97 18.81
C PRO A 134 7.07 6.60 19.89
N ARG A 135 6.79 5.31 20.00
CA ARG A 135 5.97 4.75 21.07
C ARG A 135 6.53 5.16 22.44
N GLY A 136 5.64 5.60 23.32
CA GLY A 136 6.05 6.03 24.66
C GLY A 136 6.60 7.46 24.75
N ALA A 137 6.70 8.20 23.64
CA ALA A 137 6.96 9.64 23.66
C ALA A 137 5.81 10.40 24.34
N TYR A 138 6.11 11.52 24.98
CA TYR A 138 5.15 12.34 25.69
C TYR A 138 4.26 13.15 24.73
N VAL A 139 2.98 13.26 25.07
CA VAL A 139 2.01 14.08 24.35
C VAL A 139 1.50 15.16 25.29
N HIS A 140 2.08 16.36 25.19
CA HIS A 140 1.84 17.45 26.14
C HIS A 140 0.37 17.87 26.25
N SER A 141 -0.37 17.92 25.14
CA SER A 141 -1.76 18.40 25.12
C SER A 141 -2.73 17.52 25.89
N THR A 142 -2.46 16.21 25.95
CA THR A 142 -3.32 15.21 26.60
C THR A 142 -2.69 14.62 27.86
N GLY A 143 -1.43 14.95 28.15
CA GLY A 143 -0.65 14.35 29.24
C GLY A 143 -0.43 12.85 29.09
N SER A 144 -0.53 12.31 27.88
CA SER A 144 -0.49 10.86 27.59
C SER A 144 0.82 10.43 26.91
N SER A 145 0.91 9.13 26.60
CA SER A 145 2.02 8.56 25.80
C SER A 145 1.58 8.28 24.36
N ALA A 146 2.48 8.45 23.41
CA ALA A 146 2.25 8.22 21.99
C ALA A 146 2.27 6.72 21.63
N SER A 147 1.55 6.36 20.56
CA SER A 147 1.44 4.98 20.06
C SER A 147 2.54 4.56 19.07
N GLY A 148 3.30 5.52 18.53
CA GLY A 148 4.40 5.28 17.58
C GLY A 148 3.96 5.17 16.10
N PRO A 149 4.87 5.40 15.12
CA PRO A 149 4.60 5.29 13.70
C PRO A 149 3.96 3.97 13.25
N CYS A 150 4.42 2.83 13.77
CA CYS A 150 3.91 1.51 13.36
C CYS A 150 2.40 1.38 13.56
N SER A 151 1.85 1.97 14.62
CA SER A 151 0.40 2.00 14.87
C SER A 151 -0.39 2.83 13.84
N TYR A 152 0.23 3.87 13.28
CA TYR A 152 -0.40 4.69 12.24
C TYR A 152 -0.24 4.05 10.86
N ILE A 153 0.84 3.30 10.61
CA ILE A 153 0.97 2.49 9.39
C ILE A 153 -0.19 1.48 9.30
N ASP A 154 -0.62 0.89 10.43
CA ASP A 154 -1.81 0.02 10.49
C ASP A 154 -3.08 0.75 9.98
N VAL A 155 -3.22 2.05 10.26
CA VAL A 155 -4.36 2.87 9.79
C VAL A 155 -4.27 3.13 8.29
N PHE A 156 -3.08 3.44 7.76
CA PHE A 156 -2.87 3.64 6.32
C PHE A 156 -3.10 2.34 5.54
N ASP A 157 -2.67 1.20 6.08
CA ASP A 157 -2.91 -0.13 5.48
C ASP A 157 -4.41 -0.43 5.40
N ALA A 158 -5.15 -0.17 6.48
CA ALA A 158 -6.59 -0.34 6.53
C ALA A 158 -7.34 0.57 5.54
N SER A 159 -6.88 1.81 5.37
CA SER A 159 -7.45 2.74 4.38
C SER A 159 -7.25 2.23 2.95
N CYS A 160 -6.03 1.77 2.61
CA CYS A 160 -5.72 1.25 1.28
C CYS A 160 -6.56 0.02 0.91
N ARG A 161 -6.90 -0.86 1.87
CA ARG A 161 -7.83 -1.98 1.62
C ARG A 161 -9.21 -1.53 1.13
N THR A 162 -9.64 -0.33 1.52
CA THR A 162 -10.97 0.20 1.25
C THR A 162 -11.02 1.03 -0.03
N VAL A 163 -9.90 1.70 -0.36
CA VAL A 163 -9.80 2.56 -1.54
C VAL A 163 -9.52 1.69 -2.78
N GLU A 164 -10.56 1.38 -3.54
CA GLU A 164 -10.38 0.84 -4.90
C GLU A 164 -9.71 1.90 -5.78
N SER A 165 -8.51 1.63 -6.31
CA SER A 165 -7.87 2.55 -7.25
C SER A 165 -8.60 2.49 -8.60
N ALA A 166 -8.76 3.64 -9.27
CA ALA A 166 -9.40 3.73 -10.57
C ALA A 166 -8.89 2.65 -11.54
N GLY A 167 -9.81 1.90 -12.18
CA GLY A 167 -9.48 0.88 -13.18
C GLY A 167 -9.01 -0.47 -12.63
N SER A 168 -9.76 -1.04 -11.68
CA SER A 168 -9.64 -2.43 -11.18
C SER A 168 -8.29 -2.85 -10.57
N ARG A 169 -7.44 -1.89 -10.14
CA ARG A 169 -6.14 -2.16 -9.51
C ARG A 169 -6.19 -1.89 -8.00
N ARG A 170 -5.61 -2.79 -7.19
CA ARG A 170 -5.35 -2.56 -5.76
C ARG A 170 -4.35 -1.40 -5.59
N GLY A 171 -4.53 -0.59 -4.54
CA GLY A 171 -3.54 0.42 -4.15
C GLY A 171 -2.23 -0.25 -3.72
N ALA A 172 -1.10 0.40 -4.00
CA ALA A 172 0.23 -0.05 -3.58
C ALA A 172 0.92 1.10 -2.85
N GLN A 173 1.57 0.77 -1.73
CA GLN A 173 2.20 1.76 -0.87
C GLN A 173 3.63 1.36 -0.48
N MET A 174 4.47 2.34 -0.15
CA MET A 174 5.80 2.14 0.45
C MET A 174 5.86 2.85 1.80
N ALA A 175 6.23 2.14 2.87
CA ALA A 175 6.57 2.76 4.15
C ALA A 175 8.08 2.74 4.35
N VAL A 176 8.66 3.91 4.62
CA VAL A 176 10.07 4.08 4.95
C VAL A 176 10.22 4.53 6.39
N LEU A 177 11.20 3.95 7.10
CA LEU A 177 11.63 4.40 8.42
C LEU A 177 13.16 4.57 8.45
N ASP A 178 13.64 5.60 9.14
CA ASP A 178 15.06 5.95 9.20
C ASP A 178 15.79 4.97 10.12
N CYS A 179 17.04 4.64 9.77
CA CYS A 179 17.88 3.69 10.50
C CYS A 179 18.21 4.10 11.96
N ASP A 180 17.88 5.31 12.36
CA ASP A 180 18.04 5.84 13.73
C ASP A 180 16.70 6.05 14.47
N HIS A 181 15.56 5.66 13.89
CA HIS A 181 14.28 5.85 14.56
C HIS A 181 14.10 4.87 15.74
N PRO A 182 13.59 5.30 16.93
CA PRO A 182 13.45 4.42 18.10
C PRO A 182 12.55 3.20 17.91
N ASP A 183 11.52 3.31 17.07
CA ASP A 183 10.61 2.20 16.75
C ASP A 183 11.11 1.30 15.61
N LEU A 184 12.37 1.43 15.16
CA LEU A 184 12.94 0.64 14.06
C LEU A 184 12.84 -0.88 14.29
N HIS A 185 13.03 -1.33 15.53
CA HIS A 185 12.88 -2.75 15.86
C HIS A 185 11.43 -3.26 15.66
N GLU A 186 10.41 -2.47 16.03
CA GLU A 186 9.01 -2.83 15.79
C GLU A 186 8.70 -2.84 14.28
N PHE A 187 9.27 -1.90 13.55
CA PHE A 187 9.08 -1.77 12.10
C PHE A 187 9.65 -2.95 11.31
N ILE A 188 10.88 -3.38 11.62
CA ILE A 188 11.53 -4.55 10.97
C ILE A 188 10.68 -5.81 11.16
N GLU A 189 10.16 -6.04 12.38
CA GLU A 189 9.43 -7.26 12.74
C GLU A 189 7.96 -7.26 12.29
N ALA A 190 7.43 -6.13 11.82
CA ALA A 190 5.99 -5.94 11.69
C ALA A 190 5.33 -6.93 10.71
N LYS A 191 6.00 -7.27 9.60
CA LYS A 191 5.46 -8.17 8.56
C LYS A 191 5.66 -9.66 8.87
N HIS A 192 6.35 -10.02 9.96
CA HIS A 192 6.33 -11.41 10.48
C HIS A 192 4.95 -11.79 11.01
N SER A 193 4.14 -10.81 11.42
CA SER A 193 2.73 -11.02 11.74
C SER A 193 1.91 -11.18 10.46
N LYS A 194 1.53 -12.41 10.13
CA LYS A 194 0.73 -12.74 8.92
C LYS A 194 -0.49 -11.83 8.80
N GLY A 195 -0.59 -11.13 7.67
CA GLY A 195 -1.73 -10.25 7.34
C GLY A 195 -1.56 -8.78 7.75
N ARG A 196 -0.51 -8.43 8.50
CA ARG A 196 -0.19 -7.03 8.82
C ARG A 196 0.56 -6.38 7.67
N TRP A 197 0.11 -5.19 7.24
CA TRP A 197 0.75 -4.37 6.20
C TRP A 197 0.82 -5.02 4.81
N ASN A 198 -0.18 -5.81 4.44
CA ASN A 198 -0.26 -6.47 3.13
C ASN A 198 -0.31 -5.52 1.94
N ASN A 199 -0.65 -4.24 2.15
CA ASN A 199 -0.71 -3.23 1.08
C ASN A 199 0.54 -2.34 1.03
N PHE A 200 1.55 -2.65 1.85
CA PHE A 200 2.82 -1.95 1.92
C PHE A 200 3.97 -2.86 1.52
N ASN A 201 4.86 -2.34 0.69
CA ASN A 201 6.27 -2.66 0.78
C ASN A 201 6.88 -1.81 1.91
N ILE A 202 7.88 -2.34 2.62
CA ILE A 202 8.55 -1.59 3.68
C ILE A 202 10.04 -1.50 3.43
N SER A 203 10.68 -0.39 3.80
CA SER A 203 12.12 -0.25 3.63
C SER A 203 12.75 0.58 4.74
N VAL A 204 13.99 0.24 5.08
CA VAL A 204 14.80 1.04 6.00
C VAL A 204 15.63 2.04 5.21
N ALA A 205 15.53 3.33 5.55
CA ALA A 205 16.40 4.37 5.03
C ALA A 205 17.73 4.36 5.77
N VAL A 206 18.75 3.77 5.12
CA VAL A 206 20.09 3.64 5.68
C VAL A 206 21.00 4.76 5.18
N THR A 207 21.80 5.30 6.10
CA THR A 207 22.78 6.35 5.81
C THR A 207 24.17 5.77 5.67
N ASP A 208 25.08 6.48 5.00
CA ASP A 208 26.50 6.10 4.94
C ASP A 208 27.10 6.05 6.36
N ALA A 209 26.68 6.95 7.25
CA ALA A 209 27.12 6.94 8.65
C ALA A 209 26.72 5.64 9.36
N PHE A 210 25.50 5.15 9.13
CA PHE A 210 25.06 3.87 9.67
C PHE A 210 25.86 2.71 9.07
N MET A 211 26.01 2.65 7.74
CA MET A 211 26.76 1.56 7.09
C MET A 211 28.22 1.50 7.53
N ASN A 212 28.89 2.65 7.67
CA ASN A 212 30.22 2.73 8.25
C ASN A 212 30.26 2.25 9.71
N ALA A 213 29.24 2.59 10.51
CA ALA A 213 29.12 2.10 11.88
C ALA A 213 28.90 0.58 11.95
N VAL A 214 28.16 -0.01 11.00
CA VAL A 214 27.99 -1.48 10.89
C VAL A 214 29.34 -2.15 10.56
N GLU A 215 30.06 -1.63 9.56
CA GLU A 215 31.37 -2.16 9.15
C GLU A 215 32.37 -2.14 10.32
N GLN A 216 32.40 -1.04 11.08
CA GLN A 216 33.30 -0.83 12.20
C GLN A 216 32.77 -1.34 13.56
N ASP A 217 31.58 -1.95 13.59
CA ASP A 217 30.87 -2.39 14.80
C ASP A 217 30.75 -1.31 15.90
N LEU A 218 30.45 -0.07 15.48
CA LEU A 218 30.28 1.06 16.39
C LEU A 218 28.90 1.06 17.06
N PRO A 219 28.75 1.72 18.23
CA PRO A 219 27.45 2.04 18.78
C PRO A 219 26.65 2.94 17.81
N TRP A 220 25.34 2.71 17.77
CA TRP A 220 24.37 3.48 17.01
C TRP A 220 23.22 3.90 17.93
N GLN A 221 22.90 5.18 17.91
CA GLN A 221 21.87 5.77 18.76
C GLN A 221 20.54 5.78 18.01
N LEU A 222 19.49 5.30 18.68
CA LEU A 222 18.13 5.46 18.22
C LEU A 222 17.55 6.73 18.84
N VAL A 223 17.28 7.73 18.00
CA VAL A 223 17.04 9.10 18.42
C VAL A 223 15.75 9.68 17.86
N HIS A 224 15.10 10.56 18.64
CA HIS A 224 13.99 11.36 18.15
C HIS A 224 13.90 12.69 18.92
N ARG A 225 13.40 13.76 18.27
CA ARG A 225 13.23 15.09 18.91
C ARG A 225 12.20 15.08 20.05
N ALA A 226 11.23 14.17 19.98
CA ALA A 226 10.12 14.11 20.92
C ALA A 226 10.62 13.64 22.30
N GLU A 227 10.21 14.35 23.34
CA GLU A 227 10.51 14.01 24.72
C GLU A 227 9.89 12.65 25.09
N PRO A 228 10.64 11.69 25.70
CA PRO A 228 10.08 10.45 26.22
C PRO A 228 9.06 10.73 27.33
N SER A 229 8.03 9.90 27.52
CA SER A 229 7.08 10.08 28.64
C SER A 229 7.77 10.04 30.01
N PRO A 230 7.20 10.68 31.05
CA PRO A 230 7.74 10.59 32.41
C PRO A 230 7.97 9.15 32.89
N ALA A 231 7.07 8.23 32.53
CA ALA A 231 7.21 6.82 32.84
C ALA A 231 8.43 6.19 32.16
N LEU A 232 8.68 6.52 30.88
CA LEU A 232 9.83 5.99 30.15
C LEU A 232 11.15 6.56 30.67
N ARG A 233 11.20 7.86 31.03
CA ARG A 233 12.37 8.48 31.66
C ARG A 233 12.66 7.94 33.06
N ALA A 234 11.62 7.56 33.81
CA ALA A 234 11.81 6.93 35.11
C ALA A 234 12.29 5.48 35.00
N ALA A 235 11.95 4.79 33.91
CA ALA A 235 12.27 3.37 33.70
C ALA A 235 13.65 3.12 33.06
N GLY A 236 14.27 4.14 32.45
CA GLY A 236 15.53 3.97 31.71
C GLY A 236 16.44 5.18 31.78
N ASP A 237 17.72 4.95 31.48
CA ASP A 237 18.74 5.99 31.38
C ASP A 237 18.63 6.71 30.02
N LEU A 238 17.59 7.52 29.88
CA LEU A 238 17.34 8.32 28.68
C LEU A 238 18.00 9.68 28.81
N ARG A 239 18.74 10.07 27.78
CA ARG A 239 19.43 11.36 27.74
C ARG A 239 19.03 12.18 26.53
N GLN A 240 19.09 13.49 26.68
CA GLN A 240 19.01 14.41 25.56
C GLN A 240 20.42 14.83 25.16
N ARG A 241 20.68 14.85 23.85
CA ARG A 241 21.90 15.38 23.25
C ARG A 241 21.85 16.91 23.21
N ASP A 242 23.00 17.54 22.99
CA ASP A 242 23.12 19.00 22.88
C ASP A 242 22.35 19.58 21.67
N ASP A 243 22.10 18.77 20.64
CA ASP A 243 21.28 19.12 19.47
C ASP A 243 19.77 19.02 19.72
N GLY A 244 19.35 18.67 20.94
CA GLY A 244 17.95 18.55 21.34
C GLY A 244 17.33 17.18 21.05
N MET A 245 18.06 16.24 20.44
CA MET A 245 17.55 14.89 20.18
C MET A 245 17.61 14.01 21.44
N TRP A 246 16.51 13.31 21.73
CA TRP A 246 16.47 12.32 22.79
C TRP A 246 17.01 10.98 22.29
N VAL A 247 17.95 10.40 23.02
CA VAL A 247 18.44 9.04 22.82
C VAL A 247 17.51 8.09 23.55
N TYR A 248 16.67 7.37 22.80
CA TYR A 248 15.73 6.39 23.34
C TYR A 248 16.41 5.04 23.62
N ALA A 249 17.43 4.71 22.83
CA ALA A 249 18.26 3.53 23.03
C ALA A 249 19.60 3.70 22.31
N GLU A 250 20.59 2.93 22.73
CA GLU A 250 21.87 2.79 22.02
C GLU A 250 22.17 1.29 21.88
N LYS A 251 22.54 0.86 20.66
CA LYS A 251 22.82 -0.54 20.33
C LYS A 251 24.05 -0.61 19.43
N ARG A 252 24.66 -1.78 19.29
CA ARG A 252 25.67 -1.99 18.23
C ARG A 252 25.00 -1.85 16.86
N ALA A 253 25.59 -1.08 15.96
CA ALA A 253 25.07 -0.91 14.59
C ALA A 253 24.91 -2.26 13.90
N ARG A 254 25.88 -3.16 14.07
CA ARG A 254 25.85 -4.53 13.54
C ARG A 254 24.66 -5.35 14.06
N ALA A 255 24.26 -5.17 15.32
CA ALA A 255 23.10 -5.86 15.87
C ALA A 255 21.76 -5.36 15.28
N ILE A 256 21.67 -4.07 14.93
CA ILE A 256 20.51 -3.54 14.21
C ILE A 256 20.50 -4.07 12.77
N TRP A 257 21.65 -4.04 12.11
CA TRP A 257 21.82 -4.52 10.74
C TRP A 257 21.52 -6.01 10.59
N ASP A 258 22.07 -6.85 11.46
CA ASP A 258 21.78 -8.30 11.50
C ASP A 258 20.28 -8.56 11.61
N LYS A 259 19.54 -7.78 12.41
CA LYS A 259 18.08 -7.89 12.52
C LYS A 259 17.36 -7.51 11.23
N ILE A 260 17.81 -6.44 10.55
CA ILE A 260 17.28 -6.05 9.23
C ILE A 260 17.49 -7.22 8.26
N MET A 261 18.74 -7.70 8.14
CA MET A 261 19.12 -8.75 7.19
C MET A 261 18.41 -10.08 7.45
N ARG A 262 18.29 -10.51 8.72
CA ARG A 262 17.53 -11.73 9.07
C ARG A 262 16.07 -11.62 8.66
N SER A 263 15.42 -10.51 8.97
CA SER A 263 14.03 -10.30 8.54
C SER A 263 13.90 -10.35 7.01
N THR A 264 14.78 -9.66 6.29
CA THR A 264 14.76 -9.67 4.83
C THR A 264 15.05 -11.06 4.26
N TYR A 265 15.94 -11.82 4.88
CA TYR A 265 16.24 -13.20 4.48
C TYR A 265 15.05 -14.16 4.70
N ASP A 266 14.32 -13.97 5.79
CA ASP A 266 13.20 -14.83 6.19
C ASP A 266 11.91 -14.52 5.42
N ILE A 267 11.61 -13.25 5.16
CA ILE A 267 10.31 -12.81 4.60
C ILE A 267 10.42 -11.77 3.46
N ALA A 268 11.61 -11.60 2.87
CA ALA A 268 11.90 -10.64 1.79
C ALA A 268 11.68 -9.14 2.13
N GLU A 269 11.48 -8.82 3.41
CA GLU A 269 11.17 -7.48 3.92
C GLU A 269 11.82 -7.25 5.29
N PRO A 270 12.29 -6.04 5.62
CA PRO A 270 12.22 -4.82 4.79
C PRO A 270 13.27 -4.77 3.68
N GLY A 271 12.98 -4.03 2.62
CA GLY A 271 13.99 -3.57 1.67
C GLY A 271 14.95 -2.54 2.28
N VAL A 272 16.00 -2.16 1.54
CA VAL A 272 16.96 -1.13 1.96
C VAL A 272 17.01 -0.02 0.92
N VAL A 273 16.90 1.23 1.37
CA VAL A 273 17.10 2.43 0.55
C VAL A 273 18.31 3.21 1.07
N PHE A 274 19.33 3.37 0.23
CA PHE A 274 20.58 4.07 0.56
C PHE A 274 20.38 5.58 0.44
N ILE A 275 19.75 6.16 1.47
CA ILE A 275 19.22 7.53 1.43
C ILE A 275 20.32 8.60 1.28
N SER A 276 21.53 8.32 1.80
CA SER A 276 22.71 9.16 1.60
C SER A 276 23.07 9.25 0.13
N LYS A 277 23.22 8.11 -0.56
CA LYS A 277 23.52 8.09 -1.99
C LYS A 277 22.42 8.76 -2.81
N MET A 278 21.15 8.50 -2.50
CA MET A 278 20.03 9.17 -3.18
C MET A 278 20.10 10.71 -3.09
N ASN A 279 20.44 11.26 -1.92
CA ASN A 279 20.53 12.71 -1.72
C ASN A 279 21.82 13.32 -2.29
N VAL A 280 22.97 12.64 -2.19
CA VAL A 280 24.22 13.11 -2.79
C VAL A 280 24.10 13.19 -4.31
N ASP A 281 23.48 12.17 -4.92
CA ASP A 281 23.35 12.03 -6.38
C ASP A 281 22.20 12.86 -6.97
N ASN A 282 21.29 13.39 -6.15
CA ASN A 282 20.13 14.17 -6.58
C ASN A 282 20.55 15.50 -7.24
N ASN A 283 20.05 15.76 -8.44
CA ASN A 283 20.33 17.01 -9.18
C ASN A 283 19.79 18.26 -8.47
N LEU A 284 18.78 18.11 -7.60
CA LEU A 284 18.15 19.21 -6.88
C LEU A 284 18.51 19.23 -5.38
N ARG A 285 19.55 18.53 -4.96
CA ARG A 285 19.93 18.38 -3.53
C ARG A 285 20.13 19.70 -2.77
N ALA A 286 20.35 20.82 -3.47
CA ALA A 286 20.48 22.14 -2.86
C ALA A 286 19.14 22.71 -2.33
N ILE A 287 18.01 22.28 -2.91
CA ILE A 287 16.68 22.83 -2.63
C ILE A 287 15.66 21.80 -2.12
N GLU A 288 16.04 20.52 -2.05
CA GLU A 288 15.18 19.45 -1.56
C GLU A 288 15.96 18.33 -0.90
N THR A 289 15.25 17.53 -0.10
CA THR A 289 15.76 16.33 0.53
C THR A 289 14.81 15.18 0.26
N ILE A 290 15.36 14.07 -0.20
CA ILE A 290 14.64 12.83 -0.46
C ILE A 290 14.63 12.02 0.84
N ARG A 291 13.45 11.58 1.27
CA ARG A 291 13.27 10.77 2.49
C ARG A 291 12.50 9.48 2.28
N ALA A 292 11.92 9.27 1.10
CA ALA A 292 11.22 8.05 0.74
C ALA A 292 11.28 7.82 -0.77
N THR A 293 10.86 6.63 -1.17
CA THR A 293 10.60 6.27 -2.56
C THR A 293 9.11 6.00 -2.77
N ASN A 294 8.69 5.94 -4.02
CA ASN A 294 7.43 5.31 -4.41
C ASN A 294 7.41 3.78 -4.06
N PRO A 295 6.26 3.08 -4.27
CA PRO A 295 6.10 1.65 -3.95
C PRO A 295 7.17 0.69 -4.48
N CYS A 296 7.74 0.95 -5.65
CA CYS A 296 8.67 0.03 -6.30
C CYS A 296 10.14 0.45 -6.17
N GLY A 297 10.45 1.56 -5.50
CA GLY A 297 11.82 1.97 -5.18
C GLY A 297 12.58 2.70 -6.30
N GLU A 298 12.03 2.75 -7.51
CA GLU A 298 12.66 3.37 -8.69
C GLU A 298 12.56 4.90 -8.72
N GLN A 299 11.67 5.49 -7.91
CA GLN A 299 11.46 6.93 -7.78
C GLN A 299 11.70 7.40 -6.35
N PRO A 300 12.95 7.76 -6.00
CA PRO A 300 13.25 8.58 -4.84
C PRO A 300 12.70 10.00 -5.07
N LEU A 301 11.76 10.44 -4.23
CA LEU A 301 11.01 11.67 -4.45
C LEU A 301 10.97 12.53 -3.17
N PRO A 302 10.97 13.88 -3.30
CA PRO A 302 10.75 14.79 -2.19
C PRO A 302 9.28 14.73 -1.72
N ALA A 303 8.97 15.48 -0.66
CA ALA A 303 7.60 15.66 -0.20
C ALA A 303 6.69 16.19 -1.34
N TYR A 304 5.53 15.53 -1.55
CA TYR A 304 4.60 15.78 -2.66
C TYR A 304 5.19 15.53 -4.05
N GLY A 305 6.41 15.01 -4.14
CA GLY A 305 7.09 14.67 -5.37
C GLY A 305 6.33 13.59 -6.13
N CYS A 306 6.41 13.66 -7.45
CA CYS A 306 5.73 12.73 -8.33
C CYS A 306 6.50 12.53 -9.63
N CYS A 307 6.22 11.43 -10.32
CA CYS A 307 6.85 11.11 -11.60
C CYS A 307 5.92 10.27 -12.48
N ASN A 308 5.81 10.63 -13.75
CA ASN A 308 5.29 9.73 -14.78
C ASN A 308 6.43 8.87 -15.35
N LEU A 309 6.07 7.74 -15.94
CA LEU A 309 7.03 6.74 -16.40
C LEU A 309 6.71 6.34 -17.83
N GLY A 310 7.73 6.02 -18.62
CA GLY A 310 7.54 5.55 -20.00
C GLY A 310 8.74 4.77 -20.52
N PRO A 311 8.65 3.43 -20.62
CA PRO A 311 9.74 2.61 -21.12
C PRO A 311 9.75 2.52 -22.66
N LEU A 312 10.95 2.41 -23.23
CA LEU A 312 11.17 1.96 -24.61
C LEU A 312 11.40 0.44 -24.65
N ASN A 313 10.73 -0.26 -25.57
CA ASN A 313 10.94 -1.69 -25.79
C ASN A 313 12.23 -1.94 -26.58
N LEU A 314 13.27 -2.46 -25.91
CA LEU A 314 14.60 -2.67 -26.47
C LEU A 314 14.62 -3.69 -27.62
N THR A 315 13.66 -4.63 -27.65
CA THR A 315 13.60 -5.65 -28.71
C THR A 315 13.32 -5.04 -30.08
N ARG A 316 12.71 -3.84 -30.14
CA ARG A 316 12.41 -3.11 -31.39
C ARG A 316 13.61 -2.41 -32.01
N PHE A 317 14.77 -2.46 -31.36
CA PHE A 317 16.01 -1.86 -31.86
C PHE A 317 17.06 -2.92 -32.23
N VAL A 318 16.77 -4.20 -32.01
CA VAL A 318 17.66 -5.28 -32.47
C VAL A 318 17.46 -5.47 -33.98
N ILE A 319 18.56 -5.37 -34.72
CA ILE A 319 18.64 -5.60 -36.16
C ILE A 319 19.07 -7.05 -36.37
N GLU A 320 18.31 -7.77 -37.20
CA GLU A 320 18.52 -9.20 -37.49
C GLU A 320 18.65 -10.06 -36.21
N PRO A 321 17.59 -10.17 -35.39
CA PRO A 321 17.65 -10.99 -34.18
C PRO A 321 18.03 -12.45 -34.50
N PHE A 322 18.84 -13.05 -33.62
CA PHE A 322 19.34 -14.41 -33.75
C PHE A 322 20.05 -14.68 -35.08
N ALA A 323 20.80 -13.69 -35.60
CA ALA A 323 21.53 -13.82 -36.86
C ALA A 323 22.54 -14.97 -36.87
N SER A 324 22.99 -15.42 -35.68
CA SER A 324 23.86 -16.57 -35.51
C SER A 324 23.28 -17.86 -36.09
N LEU A 325 21.96 -18.04 -36.09
CA LEU A 325 21.27 -19.18 -36.74
C LEU A 325 21.55 -19.23 -38.26
N ARG A 326 21.90 -18.09 -38.86
CA ARG A 326 22.20 -17.93 -40.29
C ARG A 326 23.69 -17.64 -40.54
N GLY A 327 24.55 -17.81 -39.54
CA GLY A 327 25.99 -17.51 -39.65
C GLY A 327 26.32 -16.02 -39.76
N ALA A 328 25.44 -15.13 -39.31
CA ALA A 328 25.61 -13.67 -39.32
C ALA A 328 25.63 -13.10 -37.88
N THR A 329 25.78 -11.78 -37.75
CA THR A 329 25.85 -11.09 -36.44
C THR A 329 24.74 -10.06 -36.31
N SER A 330 23.98 -10.16 -35.22
CA SER A 330 22.92 -9.20 -34.89
C SER A 330 23.52 -7.86 -34.49
N ALA A 331 22.79 -6.77 -34.75
CA ALA A 331 23.20 -5.42 -34.39
C ALA A 331 22.11 -4.69 -33.60
N PHE A 332 22.40 -3.49 -33.13
CA PHE A 332 21.44 -2.65 -32.41
C PHE A 332 21.40 -1.26 -33.04
N ASP A 333 20.20 -0.75 -33.29
CA ASP A 333 19.97 0.57 -33.89
C ASP A 333 20.09 1.69 -32.86
N TRP A 334 21.34 2.11 -32.62
CA TRP A 334 21.66 3.17 -31.66
C TRP A 334 21.06 4.53 -32.04
N ASN A 335 20.93 4.82 -33.33
CA ASN A 335 20.40 6.10 -33.81
C ASN A 335 18.89 6.15 -33.58
N ALA A 336 18.16 5.11 -34.01
CA ALA A 336 16.72 5.03 -33.74
C ALA A 336 16.42 5.03 -32.23
N PHE A 337 17.25 4.39 -31.41
CA PHE A 337 17.11 4.40 -29.96
C PHE A 337 17.26 5.81 -29.36
N ALA A 338 18.27 6.56 -29.79
CA ALA A 338 18.47 7.94 -29.36
C ALA A 338 17.32 8.86 -29.81
N GLU A 339 16.89 8.74 -31.07
CA GLU A 339 15.78 9.52 -31.63
C GLU A 339 14.46 9.24 -30.88
N ARG A 340 14.13 7.97 -30.64
CA ARG A 340 12.92 7.60 -29.88
C ARG A 340 13.02 8.03 -28.42
N THR A 341 14.20 7.99 -27.81
CA THR A 341 14.39 8.55 -26.46
C THR A 341 14.04 10.04 -26.43
N ALA A 342 14.43 10.82 -27.44
CA ALA A 342 14.09 12.24 -27.51
C ALA A 342 12.58 12.48 -27.65
N VAL A 343 11.87 11.67 -28.45
CA VAL A 343 10.40 11.74 -28.54
C VAL A 343 9.74 11.36 -27.22
N GLN A 344 10.27 10.35 -26.53
CA GLN A 344 9.75 9.90 -25.24
C GLN A 344 9.85 10.98 -24.16
N VAL A 345 10.94 11.76 -24.13
CA VAL A 345 11.08 12.91 -23.22
C VAL A 345 9.96 13.92 -23.44
N ARG A 346 9.68 14.31 -24.70
CA ARG A 346 8.58 15.23 -25.03
C ARG A 346 7.21 14.65 -24.66
N PHE A 347 6.98 13.38 -24.97
CA PHE A 347 5.74 12.69 -24.64
C PHE A 347 5.48 12.70 -23.12
N LEU A 348 6.49 12.41 -22.30
CA LEU A 348 6.35 12.44 -20.84
C LEU A 348 6.27 13.87 -20.28
N ASP A 349 6.97 14.85 -20.86
CA ASP A 349 6.81 16.26 -20.48
C ASP A 349 5.35 16.72 -20.69
N ASP A 350 4.75 16.38 -21.83
CA ASP A 350 3.35 16.70 -22.17
C ASP A 350 2.34 16.03 -21.23
N VAL A 351 2.62 14.80 -20.77
CA VAL A 351 1.76 14.10 -19.80
C VAL A 351 1.60 14.90 -18.50
N LEU A 352 2.61 15.64 -18.06
CA LEU A 352 2.53 16.49 -16.86
C LEU A 352 1.50 17.63 -17.00
N ASP A 353 1.27 18.07 -18.24
CA ASP A 353 0.38 19.21 -18.53
C ASP A 353 -1.08 18.76 -18.76
N VAL A 354 -1.30 17.52 -19.22
CA VAL A 354 -2.67 16.98 -19.46
C VAL A 354 -3.23 16.14 -18.31
N THR A 355 -2.39 15.71 -17.37
CA THR A 355 -2.82 14.84 -16.27
C THR A 355 -3.80 15.54 -15.33
N LEU A 356 -4.74 14.78 -14.76
CA LEU A 356 -5.49 15.20 -13.59
C LEU A 356 -4.58 15.08 -12.35
N TRP A 357 -4.36 16.21 -11.67
CA TRP A 357 -3.64 16.23 -10.40
C TRP A 357 -4.56 15.89 -9.23
N PRO A 358 -4.25 14.85 -8.43
CA PRO A 358 -5.05 14.52 -7.26
C PRO A 358 -5.06 15.64 -6.21
N LEU A 359 -3.90 16.27 -6.01
CA LEU A 359 -3.72 17.35 -5.02
C LEU A 359 -3.07 18.60 -5.65
N PRO A 360 -3.44 19.81 -5.20
CA PRO A 360 -2.77 21.05 -5.61
C PRO A 360 -1.27 21.08 -5.27
N GLU A 361 -0.85 20.49 -4.16
CA GLU A 361 0.54 20.39 -3.73
C GLU A 361 1.38 19.59 -4.73
N GLN A 362 0.86 18.44 -5.17
CA GLN A 362 1.52 17.60 -6.18
C GLN A 362 1.62 18.33 -7.52
N ARG A 363 0.57 19.06 -7.91
CA ARG A 363 0.59 19.89 -9.12
C ARG A 363 1.69 20.94 -9.07
N ARG A 364 1.78 21.69 -7.96
CA ARG A 364 2.81 22.73 -7.79
C ARG A 364 4.21 22.14 -7.86
N GLU A 365 4.43 21.04 -7.15
CA GLU A 365 5.71 20.33 -7.15
C GLU A 365 6.10 19.82 -8.55
N ALA A 366 5.13 19.27 -9.29
CA ALA A 366 5.33 18.84 -10.67
C ALA A 366 5.63 20.00 -11.62
N GLN A 367 4.92 21.12 -11.50
CA GLN A 367 5.14 22.31 -12.34
C GLN A 367 6.51 22.94 -12.07
N ALA A 368 6.91 22.98 -10.80
CA ALA A 368 8.17 23.58 -10.37
C ALA A 368 9.40 22.81 -10.85
N LYS A 369 9.31 21.47 -10.98
CA LYS A 369 10.49 20.59 -11.19
C LYS A 369 10.40 19.66 -12.41
N ARG A 370 9.19 19.44 -12.94
CA ARG A 370 8.90 18.66 -14.16
C ARG A 370 9.61 17.30 -14.27
N ARG A 371 9.56 16.50 -13.20
CA ARG A 371 10.20 15.16 -13.15
C ARG A 371 9.49 14.17 -14.08
N ILE A 372 10.29 13.45 -14.87
CA ILE A 372 9.84 12.36 -15.73
C ILE A 372 10.77 11.15 -15.58
N GLY A 373 10.31 9.97 -15.97
CA GLY A 373 11.10 8.73 -15.93
C GLY A 373 11.04 7.96 -17.24
N VAL A 374 11.95 8.29 -18.15
CA VAL A 374 12.26 7.49 -19.33
C VAL A 374 13.05 6.27 -18.88
N GLY A 375 12.59 5.10 -19.30
CA GLY A 375 13.27 3.84 -19.01
C GLY A 375 13.23 2.92 -20.21
N PHE A 376 13.40 1.63 -19.95
CA PHE A 376 13.29 0.60 -20.98
C PHE A 376 12.61 -0.66 -20.44
N THR A 377 12.19 -1.52 -21.35
CA THR A 377 11.76 -2.90 -21.10
C THR A 377 12.41 -3.83 -22.12
N GLY A 378 12.43 -5.13 -21.84
CA GLY A 378 12.97 -6.11 -22.79
C GLY A 378 14.49 -6.17 -22.81
N LEU A 379 15.19 -5.80 -21.72
CA LEU A 379 16.66 -5.88 -21.69
C LEU A 379 17.14 -7.32 -21.82
N GLY A 380 16.54 -8.26 -21.08
CA GLY A 380 16.85 -9.68 -21.18
C GLY A 380 16.69 -10.21 -22.59
N ASP A 381 15.53 -9.98 -23.20
CA ASP A 381 15.23 -10.37 -24.58
C ASP A 381 16.20 -9.77 -25.58
N ALA A 382 16.49 -8.47 -25.47
CA ALA A 382 17.37 -7.79 -26.42
C ALA A 382 18.78 -8.40 -26.38
N LEU A 383 19.31 -8.71 -25.19
CA LEU A 383 20.60 -9.39 -25.05
C LEU A 383 20.56 -10.79 -25.66
N VAL A 384 19.52 -11.57 -25.37
CA VAL A 384 19.32 -12.91 -25.92
C VAL A 384 19.25 -12.88 -27.46
N MET A 385 18.46 -11.95 -28.03
CA MET A 385 18.32 -11.73 -29.47
C MET A 385 19.64 -11.31 -30.13
N LEU A 386 20.55 -10.68 -29.39
CA LEU A 386 21.91 -10.32 -29.82
C LEU A 386 22.94 -11.44 -29.60
N GLY A 387 22.55 -12.58 -29.00
CA GLY A 387 23.45 -13.67 -28.65
C GLY A 387 24.33 -13.38 -27.43
N LEU A 388 23.95 -12.44 -26.57
CA LEU A 388 24.69 -12.05 -25.36
C LEU A 388 24.01 -12.64 -24.11
N ARG A 389 24.82 -13.25 -23.23
CA ARG A 389 24.34 -13.74 -21.92
C ARG A 389 24.16 -12.57 -20.96
N TYR A 390 23.03 -12.49 -20.27
CA TYR A 390 22.66 -11.35 -19.43
C TYR A 390 23.71 -11.02 -18.34
N ASP A 391 24.19 -12.02 -17.63
CA ASP A 391 25.15 -11.94 -16.52
C ASP A 391 26.63 -11.95 -16.96
N SER A 392 26.91 -12.05 -18.27
CA SER A 392 28.27 -11.92 -18.78
C SER A 392 28.80 -10.47 -18.68
N PRO A 393 30.13 -10.27 -18.63
CA PRO A 393 30.72 -8.93 -18.74
C PRO A 393 30.24 -8.18 -20.00
N GLN A 394 30.16 -8.87 -21.15
CA GLN A 394 29.69 -8.31 -22.41
C GLN A 394 28.23 -7.89 -22.34
N GLY A 395 27.36 -8.67 -21.70
CA GLY A 395 25.96 -8.32 -21.47
C GLY A 395 25.80 -7.08 -20.60
N ARG A 396 26.60 -6.98 -19.53
CA ARG A 396 26.65 -5.81 -18.63
C ARG A 396 27.18 -4.56 -19.34
N ASP A 397 28.25 -4.68 -20.11
CA ASP A 397 28.80 -3.58 -20.92
C ASP A 397 27.78 -3.08 -21.96
N PHE A 398 27.03 -3.99 -22.57
CA PHE A 398 25.97 -3.65 -23.50
C PHE A 398 24.81 -2.91 -22.82
N ALA A 399 24.36 -3.40 -21.66
CA ALA A 399 23.34 -2.73 -20.85
C ALA A 399 23.79 -1.33 -20.39
N ALA A 400 25.05 -1.18 -19.98
CA ALA A 400 25.64 0.10 -19.65
C ALA A 400 25.67 1.05 -20.87
N ARG A 401 25.94 0.55 -22.07
CA ARG A 401 25.90 1.34 -23.31
C ARG A 401 24.48 1.78 -23.67
N ILE A 402 23.47 0.92 -23.49
CA ILE A 402 22.05 1.29 -23.61
C ILE A 402 21.72 2.43 -22.66
N ALA A 403 22.02 2.25 -21.37
CA ALA A 403 21.70 3.25 -20.35
C ALA A 403 22.41 4.59 -20.59
N ARG A 404 23.68 4.57 -21.00
CA ARG A 404 24.44 5.77 -21.39
C ARG A 404 23.83 6.49 -22.60
N THR A 405 23.47 5.73 -23.64
CA THR A 405 22.87 6.30 -24.86
C THR A 405 21.51 6.95 -24.55
N MET A 406 20.69 6.28 -23.74
CA MET A 406 19.41 6.80 -23.27
C MET A 406 19.59 8.07 -22.44
N ARG A 407 20.54 8.08 -21.49
CA ARG A 407 20.86 9.25 -20.67
C ARG A 407 21.21 10.44 -21.55
N ASP A 408 22.19 10.26 -22.42
CA ASP A 408 22.73 11.36 -23.22
C ASP A 408 21.67 11.91 -24.20
N ALA A 409 20.86 11.03 -24.80
CA ALA A 409 19.75 11.44 -25.66
C ALA A 409 18.64 12.16 -24.88
N ALA A 410 18.27 11.67 -23.69
CA ALA A 410 17.21 12.27 -22.88
C ALA A 410 17.59 13.68 -22.40
N TYR A 411 18.81 13.85 -21.88
CA TYR A 411 19.29 15.15 -21.41
C TYR A 411 19.38 16.16 -22.56
N ARG A 412 19.91 15.77 -23.73
CA ARG A 412 19.91 16.63 -24.92
C ARG A 412 18.49 17.01 -25.35
N ALA A 413 17.56 16.05 -25.38
CA ALA A 413 16.17 16.32 -25.73
C ALA A 413 15.48 17.30 -24.76
N SER A 414 15.79 17.22 -23.46
CA SER A 414 15.24 18.14 -22.48
C SER A 414 15.86 19.53 -22.54
N VAL A 415 17.13 19.65 -22.96
CA VAL A 415 17.73 20.95 -23.32
C VAL A 415 17.03 21.55 -24.55
N GLU A 416 16.78 20.76 -25.60
CA GLU A 416 16.01 21.25 -26.76
C GLU A 416 14.58 21.68 -26.38
N LEU A 417 13.92 20.95 -25.46
CA LEU A 417 12.63 21.39 -24.93
C LEU A 417 12.74 22.65 -24.07
N ALA A 418 13.86 22.88 -23.38
CA ALA A 418 14.10 24.11 -22.63
C ALA A 418 14.22 25.30 -23.59
N ARG A 419 14.90 25.14 -24.73
CA ARG A 419 14.93 26.15 -25.79
C ARG A 419 13.54 26.46 -26.34
N GLU A 420 12.71 25.43 -26.52
CA GLU A 420 11.35 25.60 -27.07
C GLU A 420 10.37 26.20 -26.04
N ARG A 421 10.42 25.76 -24.78
CA ARG A 421 9.35 25.96 -23.78
C ARG A 421 9.81 26.57 -22.46
N GLY A 422 11.10 26.88 -22.33
CA GLY A 422 11.75 27.29 -21.09
C GLY A 422 12.16 26.11 -20.20
N ALA A 423 13.20 26.33 -19.39
CA ALA A 423 13.62 25.41 -18.34
C ALA A 423 12.53 25.20 -17.28
N PHE A 424 12.69 24.19 -16.40
CA PHE A 424 11.83 24.08 -15.22
C PHE A 424 12.02 25.27 -14.27
N GLU A 425 10.98 25.63 -13.51
CA GLU A 425 10.90 26.89 -12.76
C GLU A 425 12.04 27.09 -11.75
N LEU A 426 12.42 26.04 -11.03
CA LEU A 426 13.46 26.09 -9.99
C LEU A 426 14.86 25.80 -10.51
N PHE A 427 15.09 25.90 -11.83
CA PHE A 427 16.39 25.58 -12.41
C PHE A 427 17.44 26.64 -12.05
N ASP A 428 18.56 26.18 -11.49
CA ASP A 428 19.78 26.95 -11.27
C ASP A 428 20.95 26.11 -11.78
N ALA A 429 21.69 26.61 -12.77
CA ALA A 429 22.71 25.83 -13.46
C ALA A 429 23.89 25.46 -12.56
N ASP A 430 24.28 26.34 -11.64
CA ASP A 430 25.43 26.14 -10.75
C ASP A 430 25.10 25.08 -9.68
N GLN A 431 23.89 25.14 -9.12
CA GLN A 431 23.41 24.12 -8.18
C GLN A 431 23.17 22.77 -8.87
N TYR A 432 22.58 22.77 -10.06
CA TYR A 432 22.25 21.56 -10.81
C TYR A 432 23.50 20.78 -11.23
N LEU A 433 24.54 21.49 -11.69
CA LEU A 433 25.82 20.92 -12.14
C LEU A 433 26.90 20.89 -11.05
N GLN A 434 26.53 21.17 -9.79
CA GLN A 434 27.47 21.14 -8.68
C GLN A 434 28.17 19.78 -8.55
N GLU A 435 29.47 19.78 -8.28
CA GLU A 435 30.26 18.56 -8.12
C GLU A 435 29.59 17.54 -7.19
N GLY A 436 29.42 16.32 -7.68
CA GLY A 436 28.83 15.20 -6.94
C GLY A 436 27.33 14.97 -7.21
N THR A 437 26.60 15.92 -7.81
CA THR A 437 25.25 15.64 -8.34
C THR A 437 25.36 14.64 -9.49
N PHE A 438 24.24 14.01 -9.88
CA PHE A 438 24.22 13.17 -11.07
C PHE A 438 24.63 13.96 -12.33
N ALA A 439 24.07 15.14 -12.52
CA ALA A 439 24.29 15.95 -13.72
C ALA A 439 25.73 16.44 -13.88
N SER A 440 26.49 16.56 -12.79
CA SER A 440 27.94 16.89 -12.86
C SER A 440 28.78 15.84 -13.59
N ARG A 441 28.26 14.62 -13.78
CA ARG A 441 28.92 13.51 -14.52
C ARG A 441 28.47 13.39 -15.98
N LEU A 442 27.63 14.31 -16.46
CA LEU A 442 27.23 14.33 -17.87
C LEU A 442 28.42 14.70 -18.77
N PRO A 443 28.42 14.28 -20.04
CA PRO A 443 29.37 14.77 -21.03
C PRO A 443 29.45 16.30 -21.07
N GLU A 444 30.64 16.85 -21.33
CA GLU A 444 30.89 18.29 -21.27
C GLU A 444 29.99 19.09 -22.22
N ASP A 445 29.70 18.56 -23.42
CA ASP A 445 28.79 19.20 -24.38
C ASP A 445 27.37 19.37 -23.80
N ILE A 446 26.88 18.35 -23.07
CA ILE A 446 25.57 18.41 -22.42
C ILE A 446 25.60 19.40 -21.25
N GLN A 447 26.67 19.41 -20.44
CA GLN A 447 26.79 20.39 -19.36
C GLN A 447 26.82 21.83 -19.88
N GLN A 448 27.55 22.10 -20.97
CA GLN A 448 27.57 23.42 -21.59
C GLN A 448 26.21 23.82 -22.15
N ALA A 449 25.50 22.89 -22.78
CA ALA A 449 24.14 23.13 -23.28
C ALA A 449 23.15 23.42 -22.13
N ILE A 450 23.24 22.70 -21.00
CA ILE A 450 22.44 22.98 -19.79
C ILE A 450 22.75 24.39 -19.25
N ARG A 451 24.02 24.82 -19.21
CA ARG A 451 24.40 26.17 -18.77
C ARG A 451 23.87 27.25 -19.71
N GLY A 452 23.90 27.01 -21.02
CA GLY A 452 23.51 27.99 -22.04
C GLY A 452 22.00 28.13 -22.20
N ASP A 453 21.28 27.01 -22.26
CA ASP A 453 19.87 26.97 -22.65
C ASP A 453 18.92 26.55 -21.52
N GLY A 454 19.48 26.05 -20.41
CA GLY A 454 18.74 25.41 -19.34
C GLY A 454 18.28 24.00 -19.68
N ILE A 455 17.46 23.42 -18.80
CA ILE A 455 16.91 22.08 -18.97
C ILE A 455 15.42 22.05 -18.57
N ARG A 456 14.59 21.37 -19.37
CA ARG A 456 13.13 21.36 -19.19
C ARG A 456 12.68 20.54 -17.99
N ASN A 457 13.41 19.47 -17.67
CA ASN A 457 13.03 18.46 -16.69
C ASN A 457 14.17 18.29 -15.68
N SER A 458 13.88 18.31 -14.38
CA SER A 458 14.93 18.17 -13.36
C SER A 458 15.55 16.78 -13.32
N HIS A 459 14.75 15.75 -13.59
CA HIS A 459 15.12 14.33 -13.62
C HIS A 459 14.40 13.67 -14.79
N LEU A 460 15.08 12.73 -15.44
CA LEU A 460 14.67 12.20 -16.73
C LEU A 460 14.61 10.68 -16.81
N LEU A 461 15.35 9.96 -15.96
CA LEU A 461 15.67 8.55 -16.20
C LEU A 461 15.25 7.71 -15.00
N SER A 462 14.53 6.62 -15.26
CA SER A 462 14.10 5.68 -14.23
C SER A 462 13.84 4.31 -14.83
N ILE A 463 14.33 3.26 -14.16
CA ILE A 463 14.07 1.90 -14.58
C ILE A 463 12.98 1.30 -13.69
N ALA A 464 11.76 1.35 -14.20
CA ALA A 464 10.57 0.88 -13.51
C ALA A 464 10.28 -0.60 -13.78
N PRO A 465 9.51 -1.28 -12.92
CA PRO A 465 8.96 -2.59 -13.26
C PRO A 465 7.89 -2.42 -14.34
N THR A 466 8.03 -3.12 -15.45
CA THR A 466 7.13 -2.98 -16.61
C THR A 466 6.13 -4.13 -16.75
N GLY A 467 5.98 -4.97 -15.71
CA GLY A 467 5.23 -6.24 -15.75
C GLY A 467 3.95 -6.27 -16.60
N THR A 468 2.98 -5.40 -16.32
CA THR A 468 1.70 -5.42 -17.06
C THR A 468 1.77 -4.75 -18.42
N VAL A 469 2.59 -3.69 -18.58
CA VAL A 469 2.70 -2.99 -19.88
C VAL A 469 3.56 -3.78 -20.87
N SER A 470 4.61 -4.45 -20.40
CA SER A 470 5.43 -5.35 -21.21
C SER A 470 4.61 -6.54 -21.69
N LEU A 471 3.83 -7.15 -20.80
CA LEU A 471 2.89 -8.21 -21.16
C LEU A 471 1.87 -7.76 -22.21
N ALA A 472 1.25 -6.60 -22.04
CA ALA A 472 0.19 -6.14 -22.94
C ALA A 472 0.70 -5.63 -24.30
N PHE A 473 1.80 -4.87 -24.32
CA PHE A 473 2.24 -4.11 -25.49
C PHE A 473 3.62 -4.52 -26.05
N ALA A 474 4.39 -5.31 -25.30
CA ALA A 474 5.67 -5.88 -25.73
C ALA A 474 5.62 -7.42 -25.78
N ASP A 475 4.42 -7.98 -25.88
CA ASP A 475 4.17 -9.41 -26.10
C ASP A 475 4.89 -10.32 -25.09
N ASN A 476 4.93 -9.89 -23.83
CA ASN A 476 5.62 -10.56 -22.72
C ASN A 476 7.15 -10.61 -22.85
N ALA A 477 7.76 -9.58 -23.43
CA ALA A 477 9.19 -9.33 -23.21
C ALA A 477 9.49 -9.15 -21.71
N SER A 478 10.70 -9.51 -21.31
CA SER A 478 11.31 -9.30 -19.99
C SER A 478 11.07 -7.89 -19.45
N ASN A 479 10.92 -7.81 -18.14
CA ASN A 479 10.33 -6.65 -17.47
C ASN A 479 11.40 -5.66 -17.06
N GLY A 480 11.44 -4.49 -17.69
CA GLY A 480 12.36 -3.43 -17.29
C GLY A 480 13.81 -3.83 -17.59
N ILE A 481 14.60 -3.84 -16.52
CA ILE A 481 15.98 -4.36 -16.50
C ILE A 481 16.03 -5.87 -16.28
N GLU A 482 14.96 -6.53 -15.83
CA GLU A 482 15.00 -7.95 -15.47
C GLU A 482 15.41 -8.84 -16.66
N PRO A 483 16.11 -9.97 -16.41
CA PRO A 483 16.15 -11.06 -17.37
C PRO A 483 14.75 -11.69 -17.50
N ALA A 484 14.56 -12.59 -18.46
CA ALA A 484 13.35 -13.41 -18.49
C ALA A 484 13.26 -14.24 -17.20
N PHE A 485 12.10 -14.23 -16.53
CA PHE A 485 11.92 -15.03 -15.32
C PHE A 485 11.97 -16.53 -15.63
N SER A 486 11.23 -16.93 -16.67
CA SER A 486 11.19 -18.25 -17.29
C SER A 486 10.79 -18.06 -18.76
N TRP A 487 11.16 -19.00 -19.63
CA TRP A 487 10.80 -18.98 -21.06
C TRP A 487 9.33 -19.31 -21.30
N SER A 488 8.75 -20.15 -20.44
CA SER A 488 7.32 -20.46 -20.42
C SER A 488 6.84 -20.62 -18.98
N TYR A 489 5.59 -20.24 -18.73
CA TYR A 489 4.90 -20.46 -17.45
C TYR A 489 3.38 -20.42 -17.64
N GLN A 490 2.65 -20.96 -16.68
CA GLN A 490 1.19 -20.97 -16.69
C GLN A 490 0.62 -19.76 -15.92
N ARG A 491 -0.42 -19.13 -16.48
CA ARG A 491 -1.19 -18.10 -15.78
C ARG A 491 -2.66 -18.43 -15.73
N THR A 492 -3.20 -18.47 -14.51
CA THR A 492 -4.64 -18.61 -14.29
C THR A 492 -5.32 -17.25 -14.26
N LYS A 493 -6.33 -17.09 -15.11
CA LYS A 493 -7.24 -15.95 -15.17
C LYS A 493 -8.59 -16.35 -14.60
N ILE A 494 -9.21 -15.44 -13.84
CA ILE A 494 -10.62 -15.55 -13.47
C ILE A 494 -11.43 -14.93 -14.60
N MET A 495 -12.30 -15.72 -15.21
CA MET A 495 -13.15 -15.33 -16.32
C MET A 495 -14.37 -14.56 -15.81
N ALA A 496 -15.09 -13.88 -16.71
CA ALA A 496 -16.23 -13.03 -16.34
C ALA A 496 -17.39 -13.82 -15.69
N ASP A 497 -17.46 -15.13 -15.93
CA ASP A 497 -18.42 -16.06 -15.31
C ASP A 497 -17.96 -16.59 -13.94
N GLY A 498 -16.78 -16.18 -13.46
CA GLY A 498 -16.16 -16.66 -12.22
C GLY A 498 -15.35 -17.94 -12.36
N GLY A 499 -15.32 -18.57 -13.54
CA GLY A 499 -14.48 -19.73 -13.85
C GLY A 499 -12.99 -19.37 -13.84
N ARG A 500 -12.13 -20.37 -13.65
CA ARG A 500 -10.66 -20.22 -13.75
C ARG A 500 -10.18 -20.86 -15.04
N GLN A 501 -9.50 -20.10 -15.89
CA GLN A 501 -8.87 -20.60 -17.11
C GLN A 501 -7.35 -20.37 -17.04
N THR A 502 -6.58 -21.40 -17.32
CA THR A 502 -5.11 -21.34 -17.33
C THR A 502 -4.60 -21.21 -18.76
N PHE A 503 -3.68 -20.27 -18.97
CA PHE A 503 -3.06 -19.98 -20.26
C PHE A 503 -1.55 -20.20 -20.17
N PRO A 504 -0.94 -20.90 -21.16
CA PRO A 504 0.50 -20.85 -21.32
C PRO A 504 0.88 -19.44 -21.77
N VAL A 505 1.87 -18.87 -21.10
CA VAL A 505 2.47 -17.58 -21.45
C VAL A 505 3.95 -17.84 -21.69
N GLU A 506 4.44 -17.41 -22.83
CA GLU A 506 5.83 -17.58 -23.21
C GLU A 506 6.52 -16.22 -23.36
N ASP A 507 7.82 -16.20 -23.15
CA ASP A 507 8.70 -15.04 -23.36
C ASP A 507 8.80 -14.66 -24.85
N TYR A 508 8.97 -13.37 -25.14
CA TYR A 508 8.98 -12.87 -26.53
C TYR A 508 10.18 -13.38 -27.32
N ALA A 509 11.40 -13.24 -26.79
CA ALA A 509 12.61 -13.70 -27.46
C ALA A 509 12.61 -15.21 -27.69
N TYR A 510 12.10 -15.98 -26.72
CA TYR A 510 11.94 -17.44 -26.87
C TYR A 510 11.00 -17.82 -28.01
N ARG A 511 9.83 -17.19 -28.10
CA ARG A 511 8.87 -17.43 -29.20
C ARG A 511 9.45 -17.02 -30.55
N LEU A 512 10.14 -15.88 -30.58
CA LEU A 512 10.79 -15.37 -31.78
C LEU A 512 11.89 -16.32 -32.27
N TYR A 513 12.72 -16.85 -31.37
CA TYR A 513 13.75 -17.82 -31.68
C TYR A 513 13.17 -19.09 -32.32
N ARG A 514 12.11 -19.64 -31.73
CA ARG A 514 11.38 -20.80 -32.29
C ARG A 514 10.86 -20.52 -33.70
N GLU A 515 10.20 -19.38 -33.90
CA GLU A 515 9.61 -19.02 -35.19
C GLU A 515 10.68 -18.78 -36.27
N LEU A 516 11.89 -18.38 -35.87
CA LEU A 516 13.05 -18.23 -36.77
C LEU A 516 13.79 -19.55 -37.04
N GLY A 517 13.25 -20.69 -36.59
CA GLY A 517 13.81 -22.03 -36.82
C GLY A 517 14.82 -22.49 -35.77
N GLY A 518 14.90 -21.79 -34.64
CA GLY A 518 15.72 -22.21 -33.50
C GLY A 518 15.15 -23.43 -32.78
N ASP A 519 16.04 -24.31 -32.31
CA ASP A 519 15.67 -25.50 -31.54
C ASP A 519 15.45 -25.15 -30.07
N VAL A 520 14.19 -25.19 -29.62
CA VAL A 520 13.80 -24.87 -28.24
C VAL A 520 14.16 -25.95 -27.22
N ASP A 521 14.44 -27.17 -27.69
CA ASP A 521 14.91 -28.27 -26.85
C ASP A 521 16.44 -28.18 -26.63
N ALA A 522 17.12 -27.34 -27.41
CA ALA A 522 18.56 -27.08 -27.36
C ALA A 522 18.85 -25.56 -27.42
N LEU A 523 18.44 -24.83 -26.38
CA LEU A 523 18.64 -23.38 -26.31
C LEU A 523 20.14 -22.99 -26.25
N PRO A 524 20.58 -21.96 -26.98
CA PRO A 524 21.94 -21.43 -26.88
C PRO A 524 22.28 -20.85 -25.50
N ASP A 525 23.57 -20.78 -25.17
CA ASP A 525 24.08 -20.29 -23.88
C ASP A 525 23.61 -18.86 -23.50
N CYS A 526 23.19 -18.04 -24.46
CA CYS A 526 22.65 -16.71 -24.17
C CYS A 526 21.30 -16.75 -23.44
N PHE A 527 20.53 -17.84 -23.57
CA PHE A 527 19.27 -18.07 -22.87
C PHE A 527 19.52 -18.44 -21.40
N VAL A 528 19.76 -17.43 -20.57
CA VAL A 528 19.78 -17.54 -19.11
C VAL A 528 18.54 -16.89 -18.50
N SER A 529 17.82 -17.64 -17.65
CA SER A 529 16.67 -17.13 -16.91
C SER A 529 17.08 -16.57 -15.54
N ALA A 530 16.19 -15.78 -14.93
CA ALA A 530 16.42 -15.18 -13.60
C ALA A 530 16.81 -16.21 -12.53
N LEU A 531 16.27 -17.43 -12.62
CA LEU A 531 16.47 -18.53 -11.67
C LEU A 531 17.81 -19.27 -11.86
N GLN A 532 18.43 -19.11 -13.03
CA GLN A 532 19.73 -19.72 -13.36
C GLN A 532 20.91 -18.81 -13.02
N MET A 533 20.65 -17.54 -12.71
CA MET A 533 21.67 -16.54 -12.39
C MET A 533 22.01 -16.55 -10.90
N SER A 534 23.26 -16.21 -10.58
CA SER A 534 23.65 -15.94 -9.20
C SER A 534 23.04 -14.64 -8.69
N ALA A 535 22.81 -14.54 -7.37
CA ALA A 535 22.34 -13.30 -6.74
C ALA A 535 23.32 -12.14 -6.96
N HIS A 536 24.64 -12.43 -6.96
CA HIS A 536 25.68 -11.45 -7.24
C HIS A 536 25.58 -10.90 -8.67
N ASP A 537 25.31 -11.74 -9.68
CA ASP A 537 25.20 -11.27 -11.07
C ASP A 537 23.99 -10.36 -11.30
N HIS A 538 22.88 -10.57 -10.58
CA HIS A 538 21.76 -9.62 -10.60
C HIS A 538 22.20 -8.24 -10.09
N LEU A 539 22.99 -8.20 -9.02
CA LEU A 539 23.55 -6.98 -8.44
C LEU A 539 24.58 -6.32 -9.35
N GLU A 540 25.44 -7.10 -10.02
CA GLU A 540 26.42 -6.57 -10.98
C GLU A 540 25.76 -5.87 -12.17
N MET A 541 24.63 -6.39 -12.66
CA MET A 541 23.86 -5.72 -13.71
C MET A 541 23.29 -4.38 -13.21
N MET A 542 22.77 -4.33 -11.98
CA MET A 542 22.33 -3.06 -11.39
C MET A 542 23.48 -2.06 -11.30
N ALA A 543 24.66 -2.51 -10.85
CA ALA A 543 25.85 -1.67 -10.71
C ALA A 543 26.35 -1.14 -12.06
N ALA A 544 26.21 -1.91 -13.14
CA ALA A 544 26.56 -1.47 -14.49
C ALA A 544 25.62 -0.37 -15.03
N VAL A 545 24.32 -0.42 -14.68
CA VAL A 545 23.29 0.47 -15.22
C VAL A 545 23.07 1.73 -14.36
N GLN A 546 23.07 1.61 -13.02
CA GLN A 546 22.74 2.69 -12.07
C GLN A 546 23.50 4.01 -12.28
N PRO A 547 24.80 4.02 -12.67
CA PRO A 547 25.54 5.27 -12.90
C PRO A 547 24.94 6.18 -13.98
N TYR A 548 24.09 5.65 -14.85
CA TYR A 548 23.44 6.37 -15.94
C TYR A 548 21.96 6.70 -15.66
N ILE A 549 21.45 6.38 -14.46
CA ILE A 549 20.06 6.62 -14.05
C ILE A 549 20.03 7.68 -12.93
N ASP A 550 19.42 8.84 -13.21
CA ASP A 550 19.39 9.98 -12.28
C ASP A 550 18.44 9.77 -11.10
N THR A 551 17.35 9.02 -11.29
CA THR A 551 16.51 8.51 -10.20
C THR A 551 17.02 7.14 -9.72
N SER A 552 16.25 6.05 -9.73
CA SER A 552 16.66 4.73 -9.23
C SER A 552 16.22 3.60 -10.17
N ILE A 553 16.58 2.37 -9.79
CA ILE A 553 16.25 1.13 -10.50
C ILE A 553 15.38 0.26 -9.60
N SER A 554 14.24 -0.17 -10.11
CA SER A 554 13.49 -1.29 -9.55
C SER A 554 13.98 -2.58 -10.20
N LYS A 555 14.72 -3.37 -9.43
CA LYS A 555 15.15 -4.72 -9.81
C LYS A 555 15.12 -5.64 -8.60
N THR A 556 14.59 -6.84 -8.79
CA THR A 556 14.61 -7.91 -7.82
C THR A 556 15.90 -8.72 -7.96
N VAL A 557 16.69 -8.79 -6.89
CA VAL A 557 17.77 -9.77 -6.78
C VAL A 557 17.15 -11.09 -6.33
N ASN A 558 17.06 -12.05 -7.24
CA ASN A 558 16.54 -13.38 -6.92
C ASN A 558 17.62 -14.17 -6.18
N VAL A 559 17.24 -14.71 -5.02
CA VAL A 559 18.13 -15.43 -4.10
C VAL A 559 17.62 -16.87 -3.97
N PRO A 560 18.47 -17.89 -4.20
CA PRO A 560 18.13 -19.28 -3.96
C PRO A 560 17.63 -19.56 -2.54
N ALA A 561 16.75 -20.56 -2.38
CA ALA A 561 16.22 -20.90 -1.06
C ALA A 561 17.31 -21.41 -0.10
N ASP A 562 18.38 -22.02 -0.60
CA ASP A 562 19.51 -22.54 0.18
C ASP A 562 20.71 -21.57 0.25
N TYR A 563 20.54 -20.32 -0.19
CA TYR A 563 21.63 -19.34 -0.24
C TYR A 563 22.17 -19.00 1.16
N PRO A 564 23.48 -19.04 1.42
CA PRO A 564 24.03 -18.76 2.75
C PRO A 564 23.68 -17.36 3.26
N PHE A 565 23.36 -17.25 4.55
CA PHE A 565 22.98 -15.98 5.18
C PHE A 565 24.11 -14.93 5.10
N ASP A 566 25.36 -15.32 5.36
CA ASP A 566 26.50 -14.40 5.34
C ASP A 566 26.76 -13.84 3.93
N ASP A 567 26.58 -14.67 2.91
CA ASP A 567 26.65 -14.24 1.50
C ASP A 567 25.50 -13.31 1.15
N PHE A 568 24.30 -13.58 1.69
CA PHE A 568 23.12 -12.72 1.50
C PHE A 568 23.31 -11.35 2.12
N GLU A 569 23.77 -11.27 3.36
CA GLU A 569 24.09 -10.02 4.04
C GLU A 569 25.16 -9.22 3.27
N SER A 570 26.15 -9.92 2.71
CA SER A 570 27.21 -9.31 1.90
C SER A 570 26.69 -8.62 0.64
N LEU A 571 25.60 -9.10 0.02
CA LEU A 571 24.99 -8.44 -1.16
C LEU A 571 24.59 -6.99 -0.86
N TYR A 572 24.09 -6.70 0.33
CA TYR A 572 23.68 -5.36 0.72
C TYR A 572 24.89 -4.44 0.96
N PHE A 573 25.98 -4.97 1.51
CA PHE A 573 27.25 -4.25 1.62
C PHE A 573 27.85 -3.95 0.25
N ASP A 574 27.84 -4.91 -0.66
CA ASP A 574 28.31 -4.73 -2.04
C ASP A 574 27.49 -3.68 -2.77
N ALA A 575 26.15 -3.71 -2.61
CA ALA A 575 25.25 -2.71 -3.18
C ALA A 575 25.60 -1.29 -2.70
N TRP A 576 25.82 -1.13 -1.39
CA TRP A 576 26.23 0.14 -0.80
C TRP A 576 27.58 0.62 -1.37
N LYS A 577 28.60 -0.24 -1.35
CA LYS A 577 29.96 0.07 -1.84
C LYS A 577 29.98 0.41 -3.34
N ARG A 578 29.08 -0.18 -4.12
CA ARG A 578 28.91 0.10 -5.56
C ARG A 578 28.06 1.34 -5.84
N GLY A 579 27.56 2.01 -4.81
CA GLY A 579 26.77 3.23 -4.94
C GLY A 579 25.39 3.01 -5.54
N LEU A 580 24.80 1.83 -5.32
CA LEU A 580 23.39 1.60 -5.64
C LEU A 580 22.50 2.47 -4.75
N LYS A 581 21.32 2.81 -5.26
CA LYS A 581 20.37 3.67 -4.53
C LYS A 581 19.43 2.87 -3.63
N GLY A 582 19.18 1.60 -3.93
CA GLY A 582 18.47 0.67 -3.06
C GLY A 582 18.69 -0.78 -3.49
N LEU A 583 18.24 -1.71 -2.65
CA LEU A 583 18.29 -3.14 -2.95
C LEU A 583 17.05 -3.85 -2.40
N ALA A 584 16.43 -4.67 -3.24
CA ALA A 584 15.35 -5.58 -2.87
C ALA A 584 15.72 -7.00 -3.33
N THR A 585 15.68 -7.92 -2.38
CA THR A 585 15.94 -9.34 -2.63
C THR A 585 14.65 -10.15 -2.52
N TYR A 586 14.51 -11.17 -3.36
CA TYR A 586 13.43 -12.14 -3.22
C TYR A 586 14.02 -13.52 -3.03
N ARG A 587 13.69 -14.15 -1.90
CA ARG A 587 14.02 -15.54 -1.58
C ARG A 587 12.72 -16.32 -1.40
N PRO A 588 12.47 -17.40 -2.17
CA PRO A 588 11.31 -18.25 -1.96
C PRO A 588 11.27 -18.80 -0.52
N ASN A 589 10.10 -18.75 0.13
CA ASN A 589 9.90 -19.26 1.49
C ASN A 589 8.45 -19.72 1.71
N GLU A 590 8.19 -20.41 2.83
CA GLU A 590 6.87 -20.97 3.19
C GLU A 590 5.76 -19.91 3.32
N THR A 591 6.12 -18.63 3.53
CA THR A 591 5.16 -17.53 3.73
C THR A 591 4.80 -16.81 2.43
N LEU A 592 5.75 -16.66 1.50
CA LEU A 592 5.60 -15.95 0.23
C LEU A 592 5.25 -16.87 -0.95
N GLY A 593 5.59 -18.16 -0.87
CA GLY A 593 5.43 -19.11 -1.98
C GLY A 593 6.31 -18.75 -3.20
N ALA A 594 6.01 -19.33 -4.35
CA ALA A 594 6.54 -18.88 -5.65
C ALA A 594 5.47 -18.04 -6.36
N VAL A 595 5.79 -16.80 -6.77
CA VAL A 595 4.85 -15.91 -7.47
C VAL A 595 4.49 -16.41 -8.88
N LEU A 596 5.38 -17.18 -9.49
CA LEU A 596 5.22 -17.78 -10.81
C LEU A 596 5.67 -19.24 -10.72
N HIS A 597 4.80 -20.17 -11.12
CA HIS A 597 5.09 -21.60 -11.14
C HIS A 597 5.64 -22.01 -12.50
N THR A 598 6.79 -22.68 -12.51
CA THR A 598 7.31 -23.45 -13.65
C THR A 598 6.93 -24.91 -13.45
N ASP A 599 6.61 -25.66 -14.52
CA ASP A 599 6.13 -27.03 -14.43
C ASP A 599 7.11 -27.94 -13.64
N GLY A 600 6.71 -28.26 -12.41
CA GLY A 600 7.23 -29.27 -11.51
C GLY A 600 6.04 -29.86 -10.76
N PRO A 601 6.13 -31.07 -10.17
CA PRO A 601 4.97 -31.72 -9.58
C PRO A 601 4.33 -30.77 -8.59
N ALA A 602 3.03 -30.54 -8.74
CA ALA A 602 2.25 -29.78 -7.80
C ALA A 602 2.35 -30.49 -6.44
N ASP A 603 3.21 -29.99 -5.57
CA ASP A 603 3.03 -30.21 -4.15
C ASP A 603 1.71 -29.54 -3.82
N ALA A 604 0.68 -30.39 -3.73
CA ALA A 604 -0.59 -30.05 -3.15
C ALA A 604 -0.27 -29.40 -1.80
N LEU A 605 -0.50 -28.09 -1.73
CA LEU A 605 -0.52 -27.33 -0.48
C LEU A 605 -1.30 -28.18 0.53
N ALA A 606 -0.58 -28.71 1.52
CA ALA A 606 -1.18 -29.48 2.58
C ALA A 606 -2.31 -28.66 3.20
N ASP A 607 -3.48 -29.29 3.29
CA ASP A 607 -4.68 -28.77 3.93
C ASP A 607 -4.31 -28.17 5.29
N THR A 608 -4.23 -26.84 5.34
CA THR A 608 -3.93 -26.14 6.59
C THR A 608 -5.14 -26.25 7.51
N ASP A 609 -4.88 -26.66 8.75
CA ASP A 609 -5.82 -26.73 9.87
C ASP A 609 -6.41 -25.33 10.18
N LEU A 610 -7.44 -24.92 9.42
CA LEU A 610 -8.05 -23.59 9.49
C LEU A 610 -9.29 -23.62 10.38
N ASP A 611 -9.13 -23.12 11.61
CA ASP A 611 -10.24 -22.92 12.54
C ASP A 611 -11.36 -22.07 11.91
N PRO A 612 -12.61 -22.58 11.78
CA PRO A 612 -13.69 -21.88 11.12
C PRO A 612 -14.11 -20.57 11.80
N LEU A 613 -13.75 -20.31 13.07
CA LEU A 613 -13.91 -18.99 13.69
C LEU A 613 -13.01 -17.91 13.09
N LYS A 614 -11.87 -18.31 12.52
CA LYS A 614 -10.82 -17.41 12.00
C LYS A 614 -10.83 -17.28 10.49
N ILE A 615 -11.66 -18.05 9.79
CA ILE A 615 -11.81 -17.95 8.33
C ILE A 615 -12.40 -16.58 7.98
N ALA A 616 -11.67 -15.80 7.19
CA ALA A 616 -12.14 -14.50 6.73
C ALA A 616 -13.18 -14.70 5.62
N ILE A 617 -14.29 -13.96 5.71
CA ILE A 617 -15.37 -14.00 4.72
C ILE A 617 -15.31 -12.72 3.90
N ASP A 618 -14.71 -12.81 2.71
CA ASP A 618 -14.41 -11.65 1.86
C ASP A 618 -15.65 -10.87 1.41
N HIS A 619 -16.75 -11.57 1.14
CA HIS A 619 -18.01 -10.97 0.73
C HIS A 619 -19.21 -11.76 1.25
N ARG A 620 -20.36 -11.07 1.37
CA ARG A 620 -21.64 -11.71 1.71
C ARG A 620 -22.01 -12.71 0.60
N PRO A 621 -22.26 -13.99 0.92
CA PRO A 621 -22.73 -14.96 -0.06
C PRO A 621 -24.02 -14.51 -0.75
N ARG A 622 -24.20 -14.86 -2.03
CA ARG A 622 -25.47 -14.64 -2.74
C ARG A 622 -26.51 -15.63 -2.23
N GLY A 623 -27.64 -15.16 -1.72
CA GLY A 623 -28.74 -16.00 -1.24
C GLY A 623 -29.40 -15.48 0.04
N GLU A 624 -30.31 -16.29 0.57
CA GLU A 624 -30.96 -16.08 1.87
C GLU A 624 -30.01 -16.48 3.00
N LEU A 625 -30.05 -15.74 4.11
CA LEU A 625 -29.31 -16.07 5.33
C LEU A 625 -30.29 -16.20 6.50
N PRO A 626 -30.13 -17.19 7.39
CA PRO A 626 -30.90 -17.24 8.62
C PRO A 626 -30.60 -16.01 9.46
N ALA A 627 -31.64 -15.34 9.98
CA ALA A 627 -31.49 -14.15 10.79
C ALA A 627 -32.38 -14.18 12.03
N VAL A 628 -31.86 -13.67 13.14
CA VAL A 628 -32.62 -13.41 14.37
C VAL A 628 -32.94 -11.93 14.39
N ILE A 629 -34.23 -11.60 14.50
CA ILE A 629 -34.70 -10.22 14.66
C ILE A 629 -35.30 -10.08 16.05
N GLU A 630 -34.76 -9.16 16.85
CA GLU A 630 -35.21 -8.91 18.22
C GLU A 630 -35.60 -7.44 18.41
N LYS A 631 -36.73 -7.22 19.10
CA LYS A 631 -37.15 -5.89 19.52
C LYS A 631 -36.44 -5.54 20.84
N VAL A 632 -35.53 -4.57 20.78
CA VAL A 632 -34.81 -4.05 21.94
C VAL A 632 -35.53 -2.79 22.45
N GLU A 633 -35.99 -2.83 23.70
CA GLU A 633 -36.62 -1.68 24.37
C GLU A 633 -35.71 -1.17 25.49
N TYR A 634 -35.34 0.11 25.42
CA TYR A 634 -34.45 0.74 26.40
C TYR A 634 -34.98 2.11 26.83
N MET A 635 -34.53 2.59 27.98
CA MET A 635 -34.93 3.87 28.55
C MET A 635 -33.79 4.87 28.49
N THR A 636 -34.07 6.05 27.95
CA THR A 636 -33.16 7.20 27.90
C THR A 636 -33.70 8.34 28.77
N GLN A 637 -32.95 9.42 28.92
CA GLN A 637 -33.44 10.63 29.57
C GLN A 637 -34.65 11.26 28.84
N LEU A 638 -34.76 11.03 27.53
CA LEU A 638 -35.87 11.48 26.69
C LEU A 638 -37.09 10.55 26.72
N GLY A 639 -37.03 9.47 27.50
CA GLY A 639 -38.09 8.47 27.63
C GLY A 639 -37.77 7.12 26.96
N LYS A 640 -38.82 6.30 26.83
CA LYS A 640 -38.73 4.91 26.34
C LYS A 640 -38.52 4.90 24.82
N LYS A 641 -37.52 4.15 24.36
CA LYS A 641 -37.26 3.90 22.94
C LYS A 641 -37.36 2.40 22.63
N SER A 642 -37.70 2.09 21.38
CA SER A 642 -37.75 0.72 20.86
C SER A 642 -37.07 0.66 19.49
N ILE A 643 -36.23 -0.35 19.28
CA ILE A 643 -35.52 -0.57 18.01
C ILE A 643 -35.48 -2.05 17.69
N TYR A 644 -35.47 -2.41 16.40
CA TYR A 644 -35.32 -3.79 15.97
C TYR A 644 -33.86 -4.03 15.59
N VAL A 645 -33.25 -5.09 16.12
CA VAL A 645 -31.90 -5.51 15.76
C VAL A 645 -31.98 -6.84 15.06
N ALA A 646 -31.40 -6.91 13.86
CA ALA A 646 -31.31 -8.12 13.08
C ALA A 646 -29.86 -8.61 13.04
N VAL A 647 -29.65 -9.89 13.32
CA VAL A 647 -28.36 -10.58 13.24
C VAL A 647 -28.49 -11.75 12.28
N SER A 648 -27.77 -11.71 11.16
CA SER A 648 -27.71 -12.80 10.19
C SER A 648 -26.56 -13.74 10.51
N PHE A 649 -26.73 -15.02 10.20
CA PHE A 649 -25.74 -16.06 10.44
C PHE A 649 -25.36 -16.79 9.15
N LEU A 650 -24.15 -17.34 9.12
CA LEU A 650 -23.59 -18.11 8.02
C LEU A 650 -22.89 -19.37 8.56
N GLU A 651 -23.10 -20.51 7.93
CA GLU A 651 -22.32 -21.72 8.20
C GLU A 651 -20.90 -21.59 7.59
N VAL A 652 -19.89 -21.90 8.39
CA VAL A 652 -18.49 -21.83 8.01
C VAL A 652 -17.82 -23.14 8.36
N THR A 653 -17.25 -23.79 7.35
CA THR A 653 -16.53 -25.07 7.47
C THR A 653 -15.03 -24.81 7.43
N GLY A 654 -14.30 -25.45 8.34
CA GLY A 654 -12.85 -25.40 8.46
C GLY A 654 -12.31 -26.71 9.01
N SER A 655 -11.05 -26.74 9.45
CA SER A 655 -10.39 -27.92 10.00
C SER A 655 -9.77 -27.61 11.36
N ILE A 656 -9.95 -28.50 12.36
CA ILE A 656 -9.33 -28.37 13.69
C ILE A 656 -8.76 -29.72 14.16
N GLY A 657 -7.43 -29.83 14.20
CA GLY A 657 -6.74 -31.09 14.45
C GLY A 657 -6.86 -32.09 13.30
N GLY A 658 -7.06 -31.62 12.06
CA GLY A 658 -7.24 -32.47 10.89
C GLY A 658 -8.65 -33.04 10.71
N GLU A 659 -9.59 -32.69 11.58
CA GLU A 659 -11.02 -33.03 11.44
C GLU A 659 -11.79 -31.83 10.88
N GLU A 660 -12.67 -32.08 9.91
CA GLU A 660 -13.56 -31.05 9.36
C GLU A 660 -14.60 -30.62 10.40
N VAL A 661 -14.66 -29.32 10.69
CA VAL A 661 -15.54 -28.72 11.69
C VAL A 661 -16.36 -27.62 11.02
N THR A 662 -17.69 -27.70 11.13
CA THR A 662 -18.61 -26.66 10.66
C THR A 662 -19.28 -25.95 11.85
N ILE A 663 -19.32 -24.62 11.83
CA ILE A 663 -19.96 -23.79 12.86
C ILE A 663 -20.88 -22.74 12.23
N GLU A 664 -21.88 -22.27 12.98
CA GLU A 664 -22.72 -21.13 12.60
C GLU A 664 -22.12 -19.83 13.19
N ARG A 665 -21.77 -18.88 12.31
CA ARG A 665 -21.17 -17.59 12.69
C ARG A 665 -22.10 -16.42 12.39
N PRO A 666 -22.24 -15.43 13.30
CA PRO A 666 -22.91 -14.19 12.95
C PRO A 666 -22.06 -13.43 11.92
N ILE A 667 -22.72 -12.90 10.89
CA ILE A 667 -22.04 -12.32 9.73
C ILE A 667 -22.49 -10.90 9.40
N GLU A 668 -23.72 -10.54 9.76
CA GLU A 668 -24.27 -9.21 9.53
C GLU A 668 -25.15 -8.76 10.70
N PHE A 669 -25.04 -7.48 11.03
CA PHE A 669 -25.80 -6.80 12.07
C PHE A 669 -26.42 -5.57 11.44
N PHE A 670 -27.74 -5.42 11.53
CA PHE A 670 -28.43 -4.27 10.98
C PHE A 670 -29.68 -3.90 11.76
N ILE A 671 -30.14 -2.67 11.54
CA ILE A 671 -31.35 -2.13 12.15
C ILE A 671 -32.26 -1.66 11.01
N PRO A 672 -33.48 -2.21 10.87
CA PRO A 672 -34.34 -1.97 9.71
C PRO A 672 -35.10 -0.63 9.75
N VAL A 673 -34.67 0.36 10.54
CA VAL A 673 -35.42 1.62 10.77
C VAL A 673 -34.75 2.80 10.06
N GLY A 674 -35.54 3.70 9.48
CA GLY A 674 -35.06 4.89 8.76
C GLY A 674 -34.30 5.87 9.67
N GLN A 675 -33.13 6.31 9.21
CA GLN A 675 -32.18 7.20 9.91
C GLN A 675 -32.74 8.62 10.07
N ARG A 676 -33.50 8.87 11.13
CA ARG A 676 -34.15 10.17 11.35
C ARG A 676 -33.43 11.07 12.36
N ASP A 677 -32.53 10.51 13.17
CA ASP A 677 -31.74 11.25 14.15
C ASP A 677 -30.27 10.80 14.19
N GLU A 678 -29.42 11.63 14.79
CA GLU A 678 -27.97 11.43 14.88
C GLU A 678 -27.59 10.15 15.64
N SER A 679 -28.32 9.79 16.70
CA SER A 679 -28.08 8.55 17.46
C SER A 679 -28.27 7.32 16.56
N GLN A 680 -29.32 7.31 15.74
CA GLN A 680 -29.60 6.23 14.79
C GLN A 680 -28.55 6.15 13.66
N GLN A 681 -27.99 7.29 13.23
CA GLN A 681 -26.90 7.31 12.24
C GLN A 681 -25.63 6.68 12.81
N TRP A 682 -25.24 7.05 14.04
CA TRP A 682 -24.11 6.46 14.76
C TRP A 682 -24.29 4.96 14.99
N ILE A 683 -25.47 4.55 15.44
CA ILE A 683 -25.80 3.14 15.62
C ILE A 683 -25.68 2.40 14.28
N THR A 684 -26.20 2.95 13.18
CA THR A 684 -26.11 2.31 11.86
C THR A 684 -24.66 2.16 11.38
N ALA A 685 -23.84 3.21 11.53
CA ALA A 685 -22.41 3.16 11.19
C ALA A 685 -21.67 2.11 12.03
N THR A 686 -22.05 1.99 13.31
CA THR A 686 -21.47 1.00 14.23
C THR A 686 -21.90 -0.42 13.86
N MET A 687 -23.16 -0.64 13.46
CA MET A 687 -23.63 -1.96 12.98
C MET A 687 -22.93 -2.41 11.70
N ARG A 688 -22.64 -1.49 10.78
CA ARG A 688 -21.82 -1.78 9.59
C ARG A 688 -20.40 -2.16 9.96
N SER A 689 -19.80 -1.45 10.92
CA SER A 689 -18.46 -1.75 11.44
C SER A 689 -18.42 -3.12 12.15
N LEU A 690 -19.44 -3.43 12.94
CA LEU A 690 -19.58 -4.72 13.61
C LEU A 690 -19.76 -5.87 12.62
N SER A 691 -20.53 -5.65 11.54
CA SER A 691 -20.68 -6.63 10.44
C SER A 691 -19.34 -6.91 9.75
N LEU A 692 -18.51 -5.88 9.55
CA LEU A 692 -17.17 -6.05 8.99
C LEU A 692 -16.26 -6.83 9.95
N ALA A 693 -16.28 -6.51 11.24
CA ALA A 693 -15.54 -7.25 12.26
C ALA A 693 -15.97 -8.72 12.35
N ALA A 694 -17.25 -9.00 12.09
CA ALA A 694 -17.80 -10.35 12.14
C ALA A 694 -17.31 -11.25 11.01
N ARG A 695 -17.22 -10.68 9.80
CA ARG A 695 -16.61 -11.34 8.64
C ARG A 695 -15.14 -11.69 8.88
N GLY A 696 -14.43 -10.89 9.68
CA GLY A 696 -13.05 -11.16 10.09
C GLY A 696 -12.87 -12.08 11.30
N GLY A 697 -13.94 -12.50 11.99
CA GLY A 697 -13.86 -13.41 13.14
C GLY A 697 -13.66 -12.74 14.51
N PHE A 698 -13.84 -11.41 14.62
CA PHE A 698 -13.51 -10.64 15.83
C PHE A 698 -14.73 -10.08 16.58
N VAL A 699 -15.91 -10.72 16.47
CA VAL A 699 -17.18 -10.20 17.03
C VAL A 699 -17.12 -9.97 18.53
N ALA A 700 -16.65 -10.95 19.31
CA ALA A 700 -16.64 -10.88 20.77
C ALA A 700 -15.86 -9.65 21.28
N ARG A 701 -14.64 -9.44 20.76
CA ARG A 701 -13.80 -8.30 21.11
C ARG A 701 -14.44 -6.96 20.72
N ASN A 702 -15.01 -6.87 19.52
CA ASN A 702 -15.67 -5.65 19.06
C ASN A 702 -16.89 -5.29 19.91
N LEU A 703 -17.68 -6.28 20.34
CA LEU A 703 -18.79 -6.05 21.27
C LEU A 703 -18.30 -5.57 22.64
N GLN A 704 -17.20 -6.14 23.16
CA GLN A 704 -16.60 -5.67 24.42
C GLN A 704 -16.13 -4.21 24.34
N ASP A 705 -15.54 -3.80 23.21
CA ASP A 705 -15.10 -2.43 23.00
C ASP A 705 -16.29 -1.47 22.79
N MET A 706 -17.32 -1.88 22.04
CA MET A 706 -18.56 -1.12 21.91
C MET A 706 -19.26 -0.88 23.25
N ARG A 707 -19.16 -1.82 24.20
CA ARG A 707 -19.72 -1.65 25.57
C ARG A 707 -19.01 -0.58 26.41
N LYS A 708 -17.85 -0.09 25.97
CA LYS A 708 -17.09 0.99 26.63
C LYS A 708 -17.39 2.37 26.03
N VAL A 709 -18.16 2.44 24.95
CA VAL A 709 -18.52 3.71 24.30
C VAL A 709 -19.39 4.53 25.24
N SER A 710 -18.92 5.73 25.57
CA SER A 710 -19.63 6.70 26.41
C SER A 710 -20.07 7.90 25.57
N TRP A 711 -21.15 8.56 25.98
CA TRP A 711 -21.70 9.73 25.29
C TRP A 711 -22.25 10.77 26.31
N ASP A 712 -22.27 12.04 25.94
CA ASP A 712 -22.71 13.18 26.75
C ASP A 712 -24.24 13.29 26.90
N ARG A 713 -25.02 12.52 26.12
CA ARG A 713 -26.50 12.45 26.19
C ARG A 713 -27.05 11.62 27.35
N GLY A 714 -26.18 11.17 28.25
CA GLY A 714 -26.56 10.50 29.50
C GLY A 714 -26.74 8.98 29.37
N GLN A 715 -26.92 8.34 30.54
CA GLN A 715 -26.96 6.89 30.64
C GLN A 715 -28.26 6.27 30.12
N VAL A 716 -28.12 5.07 29.55
CA VAL A 716 -29.21 4.29 28.96
C VAL A 716 -29.48 3.07 29.83
N ARG A 717 -30.73 2.90 30.26
CA ARG A 717 -31.14 1.72 31.03
C ARG A 717 -31.65 0.63 30.08
N LEU A 718 -31.00 -0.52 30.11
CA LEU A 718 -31.38 -1.70 29.33
C LEU A 718 -30.92 -2.98 30.03
N GLY A 719 -31.87 -3.87 30.31
CA GLY A 719 -31.62 -5.15 30.97
C GLY A 719 -31.60 -5.07 32.50
N GLU A 720 -31.35 -6.22 33.11
CA GLU A 720 -31.24 -6.42 34.55
C GLU A 720 -30.02 -7.27 34.85
N THR A 721 -29.42 -7.10 36.02
CA THR A 721 -28.38 -7.98 36.56
C THR A 721 -28.83 -8.51 37.92
N GLN A 722 -28.33 -9.67 38.32
CA GLN A 722 -28.64 -10.27 39.61
C GLN A 722 -27.50 -10.01 40.60
N ARG A 723 -27.83 -9.44 41.75
CA ARG A 723 -26.88 -9.28 42.86
C ARG A 723 -26.58 -10.63 43.50
N LEU A 724 -25.49 -10.68 44.28
CA LEU A 724 -25.09 -11.86 45.06
C LEU A 724 -26.17 -12.30 46.06
N ASP A 725 -27.04 -11.38 46.51
CA ASP A 725 -28.19 -11.66 47.39
C ASP A 725 -29.42 -12.19 46.63
N GLY A 726 -29.30 -12.45 45.33
CA GLY A 726 -30.34 -12.99 44.47
C GLY A 726 -31.32 -11.93 43.92
N ARG A 727 -31.24 -10.66 44.34
CA ARG A 727 -32.15 -9.60 43.84
C ARG A 727 -31.77 -9.14 42.44
N ARG A 728 -32.77 -8.95 41.58
CA ARG A 728 -32.60 -8.37 40.25
C ARG A 728 -32.64 -6.84 40.33
N ILE A 729 -31.65 -6.20 39.72
CA ILE A 729 -31.50 -4.75 39.68
C ILE A 729 -31.36 -4.28 38.23
N PRO A 730 -31.81 -3.06 37.89
CA PRO A 730 -31.70 -2.54 36.54
C PRO A 730 -30.24 -2.27 36.14
N LEU A 731 -29.93 -2.51 34.87
CA LEU A 731 -28.60 -2.27 34.30
C LEU A 731 -28.55 -0.96 33.49
N TRP A 732 -27.52 -0.17 33.74
CA TRP A 732 -27.27 1.13 33.08
C TRP A 732 -25.98 1.07 32.25
N HIS A 733 -26.05 1.62 31.04
CA HIS A 733 -24.98 1.70 30.05
C HIS A 733 -24.64 3.16 29.76
N ASP A 734 -23.40 3.43 29.36
CA ASP A 734 -22.91 4.81 29.18
C ASP A 734 -23.35 5.47 27.86
N SER A 735 -23.97 4.71 26.95
CA SER A 735 -24.52 5.21 25.68
C SER A 735 -25.56 4.24 25.10
N GLU A 736 -26.32 4.69 24.10
CA GLU A 736 -27.21 3.82 23.31
C GLU A 736 -26.42 2.74 22.56
N VAL A 737 -25.19 3.04 22.11
CA VAL A 737 -24.29 2.08 21.44
C VAL A 737 -23.86 0.97 22.42
N ALA A 738 -23.47 1.33 23.65
CA ALA A 738 -23.10 0.36 24.68
C ALA A 738 -24.28 -0.53 25.08
N ALA A 739 -25.49 0.05 25.20
CA ALA A 739 -26.71 -0.71 25.45
C ALA A 739 -27.02 -1.70 24.32
N LEU A 740 -26.90 -1.27 23.05
CA LEU A 740 -27.13 -2.16 21.92
C LEU A 740 -26.06 -3.25 21.79
N ALA A 741 -24.79 -2.95 22.10
CA ALA A 741 -23.74 -3.96 22.18
C ALA A 741 -24.06 -5.02 23.23
N TYR A 742 -24.60 -4.61 24.39
CA TYR A 742 -25.11 -5.55 25.39
C TYR A 742 -26.29 -6.38 24.86
N ALA A 743 -27.27 -5.78 24.17
CA ALA A 743 -28.38 -6.53 23.58
C ALA A 743 -27.91 -7.58 22.57
N ILE A 744 -26.98 -7.22 21.68
CA ILE A 744 -26.39 -8.13 20.69
C ILE A 744 -25.60 -9.23 21.39
N GLN A 745 -24.84 -8.92 22.42
CA GLN A 745 -24.14 -9.92 23.23
C GLN A 745 -25.13 -10.95 23.80
N GLN A 746 -26.31 -10.52 24.28
CA GLN A 746 -27.34 -11.43 24.79
C GLN A 746 -27.97 -12.29 23.69
N ILE A 747 -28.16 -11.74 22.48
CA ILE A 747 -28.62 -12.50 21.31
C ILE A 747 -27.62 -13.61 20.97
N LEU A 748 -26.33 -13.26 20.88
CA LEU A 748 -25.27 -14.22 20.56
C LEU A 748 -25.04 -15.25 21.69
N HIS A 749 -25.23 -14.84 22.95
CA HIS A 749 -25.17 -15.76 24.08
C HIS A 749 -26.30 -16.79 24.04
N ARG A 750 -27.55 -16.37 23.80
CA ARG A 750 -28.69 -17.30 23.63
C ARG A 750 -28.52 -18.23 22.43
N ARG A 751 -27.72 -17.81 21.44
CA ARG A 751 -27.36 -18.62 20.28
C ARG A 751 -26.15 -19.52 20.52
N GLY A 752 -25.55 -19.49 21.71
CA GLY A 752 -24.37 -20.27 22.09
C GLY A 752 -23.07 -19.78 21.47
N PHE A 753 -23.08 -18.68 20.71
CA PHE A 753 -21.89 -18.12 20.07
C PHE A 753 -20.96 -17.43 21.08
N LEU A 754 -21.53 -16.84 22.14
CA LEU A 754 -20.81 -16.25 23.27
C LEU A 754 -21.19 -16.92 24.60
N ASP A 755 -20.29 -16.92 25.57
CA ASP A 755 -20.62 -17.29 26.94
C ASP A 755 -21.41 -16.18 27.67
N ALA A 756 -21.82 -16.44 28.92
CA ALA A 756 -22.60 -15.50 29.73
C ALA A 756 -21.83 -14.20 30.04
N GLN A 757 -20.50 -14.26 30.03
CA GLN A 757 -19.60 -13.13 30.25
C GLN A 757 -19.31 -12.35 28.95
N GLY A 758 -19.68 -12.89 27.79
CA GLY A 758 -19.46 -12.30 26.47
C GLY A 758 -18.13 -12.68 25.81
N ASN A 759 -17.49 -13.75 26.27
CA ASN A 759 -16.29 -14.30 25.63
C ASN A 759 -16.67 -15.24 24.49
N GLN A 760 -15.76 -15.37 23.52
CA GLN A 760 -15.93 -16.23 22.37
C GLN A 760 -15.92 -17.72 22.79
N VAL A 761 -16.98 -18.45 22.46
CA VAL A 761 -17.00 -19.91 22.65
C VAL A 761 -16.11 -20.57 21.58
N PRO A 762 -15.21 -21.51 21.93
CA PRO A 762 -14.35 -22.21 20.98
C PRO A 762 -15.12 -23.03 19.92
N SER A 763 -14.57 -23.12 18.71
CA SER A 763 -15.19 -23.77 17.54
C SER A 763 -15.59 -25.23 17.76
N ARG A 764 -14.79 -26.00 18.52
CA ARG A 764 -15.12 -27.40 18.86
C ARG A 764 -16.43 -27.52 19.66
N LEU A 765 -16.71 -26.56 20.53
CA LEU A 765 -17.96 -26.53 21.31
C LEU A 765 -19.12 -25.97 20.45
N LEU A 766 -18.84 -24.98 19.60
CA LEU A 766 -19.84 -24.44 18.67
C LEU A 766 -20.36 -25.51 17.68
N ALA A 767 -19.49 -26.40 17.21
CA ALA A 767 -19.84 -27.46 16.29
C ALA A 767 -20.76 -28.53 16.90
N GLN A 768 -20.82 -28.62 18.23
CA GLN A 768 -21.68 -29.54 18.97
C GLN A 768 -23.08 -28.96 19.24
N LEU A 769 -23.32 -27.68 18.91
CA LEU A 769 -24.61 -27.04 19.16
C LEU A 769 -25.67 -27.49 18.14
N PRO A 770 -26.93 -27.73 18.56
CA PRO A 770 -28.01 -28.07 17.63
C PRO A 770 -28.30 -26.92 16.67
N ARG A 771 -28.25 -27.21 15.37
CA ARG A 771 -28.55 -26.23 14.31
C ARG A 771 -29.98 -25.73 14.48
N GLY A 772 -30.18 -24.41 14.50
CA GLY A 772 -31.54 -23.83 14.56
C GLY A 772 -32.21 -23.76 15.95
N ALA A 773 -31.64 -24.35 17.02
CA ALA A 773 -32.29 -24.31 18.35
C ALA A 773 -31.90 -23.05 19.16
N ALA A 774 -32.88 -22.20 19.48
CA ALA A 774 -32.71 -21.20 20.55
C ALA A 774 -32.83 -21.92 21.90
N ALA A 775 -31.89 -21.69 22.83
CA ALA A 775 -32.05 -22.19 24.20
C ALA A 775 -33.32 -21.56 24.82
N ALA A 776 -34.26 -22.39 25.27
CA ALA A 776 -35.53 -21.94 25.82
C ALA A 776 -35.31 -21.13 27.11
N ALA A 777 -35.72 -19.86 27.10
CA ALA A 777 -35.76 -19.02 28.30
C ALA A 777 -37.04 -19.30 29.13
N PRO A 778 -37.00 -19.20 30.47
CA PRO A 778 -38.19 -19.29 31.30
C PRO A 778 -39.12 -18.09 31.04
N LYS A 779 -40.43 -18.37 30.89
CA LYS A 779 -41.46 -17.33 30.72
C LYS A 779 -41.51 -16.40 31.94
N PRO A 780 -41.60 -15.07 31.77
CA PRO A 780 -41.91 -14.17 32.88
C PRO A 780 -43.37 -14.35 33.30
N GLU A 781 -43.61 -14.61 34.58
CA GLU A 781 -44.94 -14.60 35.18
C GLU A 781 -45.56 -13.21 35.12
N ALA A 782 -46.85 -13.16 34.78
CA ALA A 782 -47.62 -11.93 34.65
C ALA A 782 -47.89 -11.32 36.04
N ALA A 783 -47.33 -10.13 36.29
CA ALA A 783 -47.71 -9.33 37.45
C ALA A 783 -49.08 -8.67 37.22
N THR A 784 -49.97 -8.88 38.19
CA THR A 784 -51.34 -8.37 38.29
C THR A 784 -51.36 -6.84 38.47
N PRO A 785 -52.36 -6.10 37.95
CA PRO A 785 -52.41 -4.65 38.08
C PRO A 785 -53.11 -4.21 39.38
N SER A 786 -52.61 -3.14 40.00
CA SER A 786 -53.29 -2.39 41.08
C SER A 786 -53.15 -0.88 40.81
N PRO A 787 -54.01 -0.02 41.38
CA PRO A 787 -54.99 0.73 40.60
C PRO A 787 -54.54 2.18 40.32
N ARG A 788 -55.15 2.74 39.27
CA ARG A 788 -55.08 4.17 38.90
C ARG A 788 -55.62 5.08 40.01
N ALA A 789 -54.93 6.19 40.24
CA ALA A 789 -55.51 7.45 40.69
C ALA A 789 -55.53 8.41 39.49
N GLY A 790 -56.65 9.08 39.28
CA GLY A 790 -56.99 9.80 38.04
C GLY A 790 -56.85 11.33 38.06
N ALA A 791 -57.50 11.92 37.06
CA ALA A 791 -57.64 13.33 36.67
C ALA A 791 -56.43 13.92 35.89
N GLY A 792 -56.56 14.63 34.77
CA GLY A 792 -57.70 15.10 33.98
C GLY A 792 -57.24 16.27 33.08
N GLY A 793 -57.72 16.31 31.82
CA GLY A 793 -58.10 17.51 31.06
C GLY A 793 -57.09 18.60 30.62
N ASN A 794 -57.02 18.77 29.29
CA ASN A 794 -56.95 20.00 28.46
C ASN A 794 -55.62 20.73 28.16
N ASP A 795 -55.29 20.70 26.85
CA ASP A 795 -55.05 21.80 25.90
C ASP A 795 -54.57 23.18 26.40
N ALA A 796 -53.42 23.64 25.87
CA ALA A 796 -53.30 24.75 24.92
C ALA A 796 -51.93 25.49 24.98
N ALA A 797 -51.40 25.77 23.78
CA ALA A 797 -50.63 26.94 23.37
C ALA A 797 -49.40 27.43 24.18
N GLY A 798 -48.22 27.26 23.57
CA GLY A 798 -47.30 28.34 23.23
C GLY A 798 -46.66 29.18 24.35
N ARG A 799 -45.36 28.96 24.58
CA ARG A 799 -44.29 29.99 24.66
C ARG A 799 -42.96 29.30 24.93
N LEU A 800 -41.99 29.51 24.03
CA LEU A 800 -40.57 29.28 24.28
C LEU A 800 -40.15 30.15 25.48
N ARG A 801 -39.86 29.51 26.62
CA ARG A 801 -39.05 30.07 27.69
C ARG A 801 -37.75 29.28 27.70
N GLU A 802 -36.64 29.95 27.47
CA GLU A 802 -35.32 29.44 27.85
C GLU A 802 -35.32 29.24 29.36
N SER A 803 -35.50 28.00 29.80
CA SER A 803 -35.19 27.57 31.16
C SER A 803 -33.75 27.10 31.17
N ILE A 804 -32.90 27.81 31.91
CA ILE A 804 -31.62 27.29 32.38
C ILE A 804 -31.95 26.02 33.18
N GLU A 805 -31.68 24.84 32.60
CA GLU A 805 -31.79 23.58 33.33
C GLU A 805 -30.75 23.59 34.47
N PRO A 806 -31.15 23.26 35.72
CA PRO A 806 -30.18 23.03 36.77
C PRO A 806 -29.30 21.86 36.34
N ARG A 807 -27.99 22.06 36.22
CA ARG A 807 -27.02 20.97 36.04
C ARG A 807 -27.20 19.98 37.20
N THR A 808 -27.88 18.87 36.94
CA THR A 808 -27.92 17.71 37.81
C THR A 808 -26.48 17.22 37.95
N MET A 809 -25.88 17.38 39.14
CA MET A 809 -24.60 16.74 39.42
C MET A 809 -24.81 15.23 39.37
N PHE A 810 -24.23 14.58 38.35
CA PHE A 810 -24.19 13.13 38.28
C PHE A 810 -23.38 12.58 39.45
N GLY A 811 -23.94 11.62 40.19
CA GLY A 811 -23.19 10.91 41.23
C GLY A 811 -22.08 10.05 40.63
N ARG A 812 -21.19 9.51 41.46
CA ARG A 812 -20.16 8.55 40.98
C ARG A 812 -20.84 7.32 40.38
N LYS A 813 -20.16 6.67 39.42
CA LYS A 813 -20.65 5.45 38.77
C LYS A 813 -20.72 4.29 39.74
N CYS A 814 -21.86 3.61 39.79
CA CYS A 814 -22.05 2.40 40.58
C CYS A 814 -21.42 1.19 39.89
N ASN A 815 -20.55 0.46 40.57
CA ASN A 815 -19.91 -0.74 40.02
C ASN A 815 -20.89 -1.90 39.79
N SER A 816 -22.03 -1.93 40.50
CA SER A 816 -23.01 -3.01 40.39
C SER A 816 -24.04 -2.79 39.29
N CYS A 817 -24.67 -1.61 39.25
CA CYS A 817 -25.74 -1.34 38.28
C CYS A 817 -25.32 -0.44 37.11
N GLY A 818 -24.12 0.16 37.17
CA GLY A 818 -23.62 1.11 36.19
C GLY A 818 -24.16 2.53 36.34
N ALA A 819 -25.15 2.80 37.19
CA ALA A 819 -25.76 4.14 37.31
C ALA A 819 -24.83 5.17 37.95
N ASN A 820 -24.82 6.40 37.42
CA ASN A 820 -24.16 7.57 38.00
C ASN A 820 -24.98 8.16 39.15
N ALA A 821 -25.21 7.34 40.17
CA ALA A 821 -26.16 7.57 41.25
C ALA A 821 -25.58 7.22 42.64
N VAL A 822 -24.26 7.10 42.76
CA VAL A 822 -23.59 6.87 44.05
C VAL A 822 -23.46 8.19 44.80
N ILE A 823 -24.01 8.20 46.02
CA ILE A 823 -23.91 9.28 47.02
C ILE A 823 -23.20 8.77 48.26
N ARG A 824 -22.80 9.67 49.17
CA ARG A 824 -22.35 9.30 50.51
C ARG A 824 -23.55 9.31 51.46
N LYS A 825 -23.86 8.18 52.08
CA LYS A 825 -24.94 8.03 53.07
C LYS A 825 -24.38 7.30 54.29
N ASP A 826 -24.48 7.92 55.45
CA ASP A 826 -24.04 7.35 56.74
C ASP A 826 -22.56 6.88 56.73
N GLY A 827 -21.68 7.64 56.07
CA GLY A 827 -20.25 7.30 55.94
C GLY A 827 -19.93 6.23 54.89
N CYS A 828 -20.91 5.70 54.18
CA CYS A 828 -20.72 4.70 53.13
C CYS A 828 -21.10 5.22 51.75
N ASP A 829 -20.46 4.68 50.71
CA ASP A 829 -20.94 4.87 49.34
C ASP A 829 -22.28 4.13 49.19
N PHE A 830 -23.32 4.82 48.74
CA PHE A 830 -24.67 4.28 48.57
C PHE A 830 -25.21 4.63 47.17
N CYS A 831 -25.60 3.63 46.39
CA CYS A 831 -26.22 3.87 45.09
C CYS A 831 -27.73 4.06 45.22
N THR A 832 -28.25 5.25 44.91
CA THR A 832 -29.70 5.53 44.96
C THR A 832 -30.50 4.81 43.86
N ALA A 833 -29.84 4.31 42.81
CA ALA A 833 -30.49 3.61 41.71
C ALA A 833 -30.67 2.10 41.95
N CYS A 834 -29.81 1.45 42.73
CA CYS A 834 -29.89 -0.01 42.96
C CYS A 834 -29.73 -0.44 44.43
N GLY A 835 -29.45 0.50 45.35
CA GLY A 835 -29.28 0.21 46.77
C GLY A 835 -27.96 -0.48 47.12
N GLU A 836 -26.94 -0.44 46.23
CA GLU A 836 -25.59 -0.94 46.53
C GLU A 836 -24.95 -0.11 47.64
N ILE A 837 -24.35 -0.79 48.63
CA ILE A 837 -23.54 -0.16 49.68
C ILE A 837 -22.08 -0.52 49.38
N GLY A 838 -21.30 0.47 48.97
CA GLY A 838 -19.88 0.37 48.68
C GLY A 838 -19.01 0.62 49.90
N ALA A 839 -17.79 1.12 49.67
CA ALA A 839 -16.82 1.34 50.74
C ALA A 839 -17.33 2.33 51.79
N CYS A 840 -17.31 1.91 53.06
CA CYS A 840 -17.52 2.76 54.23
C CYS A 840 -16.19 3.35 54.68
N GLY A 841 -16.18 4.64 54.99
CA GLY A 841 -15.00 5.37 55.44
C GLY A 841 -15.36 6.60 56.24
#